data_AF-A0A926THE1-F1
#
_entry.id   AF-A0A926THE1-F1
#
_cell.length_a   1.000
_cell.length_b   1.000
_cell.length_c   1.000
_cell.angle_alpha   90.00
_cell.angle_beta   90.00
_cell.angle_gamma   90.00
#
_symmetry.space_group_name_H-M   'P 1'
#
loop_
_entity.id
_entity.type
_entity.pdbx_description
1 polymer ?
#
loop_
_entity_poly.entity_id
_entity_poly.type
_entity_poly.pdbx_seq_one_letter_code
_entity_poly.pdbx_strand_id
1 'polypeptide(L)'
;MSGAIVNHDNYLHQGRDVGYAGQRWLVEERDACGVGFIADQRGRISHELVQQALSALTCLEHRGGCSADQDSGDGAGLMTAVPWELLHSWFTAQGHAVSETTHIGVGMAFLPAVEEAAAIARRVTETIAVEEGLTVLGWRAVPVEPKTLGQQARENQPQIEQVIVRSALEGDELERQLYLTRKRVMRATAAEVHGSTLESEFQDFYFCSFSNRTIVYKGMVRSAVLGDFYLDLQQPEYKSAFALYHRRFSTNTLPRWSLAQPMRLLGHNGEINTLLGNINWMSAREADLSHSCWDGCGASSQETRFNDLKPTVNAENSDSANLDNVLELLVRSGRSPQESLMIMVPEAYQNQPDLLNYPEITDFYEFYSGVQEPWDGPALLVFTDGKSVGATLDRNGLRPARYSITRDGYVVVASEAGVIELPEADIVEKGRLGPGQMILVDLEHQEILKNWQIKQRIANAHPYGEWLQSRQTIKPHVFAEDAPRMETQALLRSQTAFGYTSEDVEMIIQEMAAQAKEPTFCMGDDTPLAVLSAKPHLLYDYFKQRFAQVTNPPIDPLRESLVMSLTMQLGDRGNLLDVKPDHARLLKLESPVLGDIELDQVRQSGFETASLSTLFEIASGPSGLQRAVTALCQQAAEAVRSGKTVLVLSDRLDHAGNPTTLTVEYSYIPPLLAVGAVHHHLIRQGLRMRTSIVVDTAQCWSTHHFACLIGYGASAVCPYLALETVRQWWGDSRTQSLMERGKIKSVPLAAAQANYRKAIEDGLLKILSKMGISLLSSYHGAQIFEAIGIGSDLLHLGFYGTASRLGGLSVAELAQEVLSFHCRAFPELTIKKLENFGFVQYRPGGEYHMNNPEMAKQLHKAVATKRFDHYELYQNYLEHRPLTALRDLLDFKSDRPSISIDEVEPVADIVHRFCTGGMSLGALSREAHEVLAIAMNRIGGKSNSGEGGEDPVRFNVLNDVDDTGHSSLLPHLNGLRNGDTASSAIKQVASGRFGV
;
A
#
# COMPACT_ATOMS: atom_id res chain seq x y z
N MET A 1 -17.10 1.79 -51.23
CA MET A 1 -18.21 2.00 -50.25
C MET A 1 -18.18 0.80 -49.32
N SER A 2 -17.92 0.86 -48.03
CA SER A 2 -17.75 1.93 -47.04
C SER A 2 -16.69 1.44 -46.04
N GLY A 3 -15.77 2.33 -45.63
CA GLY A 3 -14.68 2.01 -44.72
C GLY A 3 -15.16 1.70 -43.30
N ALA A 4 -14.50 0.72 -42.67
CA ALA A 4 -14.62 0.46 -41.25
C ALA A 4 -13.60 1.35 -40.52
N ILE A 5 -14.13 2.42 -39.93
CA ILE A 5 -13.45 3.29 -38.98
C ILE A 5 -13.25 2.49 -37.69
N VAL A 6 -11.99 2.38 -37.26
CA VAL A 6 -11.64 1.87 -35.92
C VAL A 6 -11.98 2.99 -34.93
N ASN A 7 -13.14 2.90 -34.28
CA ASN A 7 -13.50 3.79 -33.18
C ASN A 7 -12.75 3.39 -31.91
N HIS A 8 -11.60 4.00 -31.69
CA HIS A 8 -11.11 4.30 -30.34
C HIS A 8 -11.83 5.57 -29.88
N ASP A 9 -12.98 5.43 -29.22
CA ASP A 9 -13.57 6.44 -28.33
C ASP A 9 -14.95 5.95 -27.86
N ASN A 10 -15.02 5.51 -26.60
CA ASN A 10 -16.23 5.46 -25.75
C ASN A 10 -15.92 4.77 -24.40
N TYR A 11 -14.91 5.25 -23.67
CA TYR A 11 -14.67 4.84 -22.27
C TYR A 11 -15.29 5.78 -21.23
N LEU A 12 -16.08 6.76 -21.65
CA LEU A 12 -16.75 7.69 -20.75
C LEU A 12 -18.28 7.58 -20.92
N HIS A 13 -18.93 7.11 -19.86
CA HIS A 13 -20.37 7.16 -19.60
C HIS A 13 -21.31 6.36 -20.53
N GLN A 14 -21.27 5.02 -20.44
CA GLN A 14 -22.50 4.20 -20.56
C GLN A 14 -22.48 3.05 -19.55
N GLY A 15 -23.54 2.93 -18.76
CA GLY A 15 -23.71 1.93 -17.71
C GLY A 15 -23.74 0.50 -18.25
N ARG A 16 -22.61 -0.20 -18.12
CA ARG A 16 -22.50 -1.66 -18.10
C ARG A 16 -21.52 -2.05 -17.00
N ASP A 17 -21.81 -3.16 -16.34
CA ASP A 17 -20.98 -3.86 -15.34
C ASP A 17 -19.57 -4.16 -15.86
N VAL A 18 -18.70 -3.16 -15.89
CA VAL A 18 -17.26 -3.36 -16.07
C VAL A 18 -16.65 -3.29 -14.69
N GLY A 19 -15.97 -4.35 -14.27
CA GLY A 19 -15.29 -4.42 -12.97
C GLY A 19 -14.28 -3.28 -12.80
N TYR A 20 -14.10 -2.80 -11.56
CA TYR A 20 -13.13 -1.76 -11.26
C TYR A 20 -11.71 -2.34 -11.23
N ALA A 21 -10.83 -1.86 -12.11
CA ALA A 21 -9.49 -2.43 -12.31
C ALA A 21 -8.49 -2.14 -11.17
N GLY A 22 -8.84 -1.27 -10.22
CA GLY A 22 -7.92 -0.76 -9.20
C GLY A 22 -7.20 0.51 -9.64
N GLN A 23 -6.46 1.12 -8.71
CA GLN A 23 -5.63 2.29 -9.00
C GLN A 23 -4.42 1.90 -9.87
N ARG A 24 -4.08 2.72 -10.87
CA ARG A 24 -3.05 2.39 -11.89
C ARG A 24 -1.67 2.11 -11.30
N TRP A 25 -1.24 2.94 -10.34
CA TRP A 25 0.06 2.80 -9.67
C TRP A 25 0.20 1.47 -8.90
N LEU A 26 -0.91 0.81 -8.52
CA LEU A 26 -0.87 -0.49 -7.86
C LEU A 26 -0.51 -1.66 -8.80
N VAL A 27 -0.53 -1.43 -10.12
CA VAL A 27 -0.40 -2.49 -11.15
C VAL A 27 0.85 -2.29 -12.01
N GLU A 28 1.45 -1.09 -12.02
CA GLU A 28 2.36 -0.66 -13.09
C GLU A 28 3.70 -0.06 -12.65
N GLU A 29 4.06 0.06 -11.36
CA GLU A 29 5.33 0.67 -10.89
C GLU A 29 6.27 -0.33 -10.16
N ARG A 30 7.60 -0.15 -10.30
CA ARG A 30 8.70 -0.83 -9.56
C ARG A 30 9.87 0.13 -9.38
N ASP A 31 10.58 0.00 -8.25
CA ASP A 31 11.63 0.94 -7.85
C ASP A 31 13.06 0.36 -7.92
N ALA A 32 13.98 1.16 -8.48
CA ALA A 32 15.42 1.04 -8.29
C ALA A 32 16.14 2.37 -8.45
N CYS A 33 15.52 3.52 -8.13
CA CYS A 33 16.02 4.87 -8.47
C CYS A 33 17.37 5.24 -7.84
N GLY A 34 17.95 6.34 -8.33
CA GLY A 34 19.10 7.03 -7.74
C GLY A 34 18.73 8.46 -7.32
N VAL A 35 19.10 8.86 -6.11
CA VAL A 35 18.85 10.22 -5.59
C VAL A 35 20.01 10.69 -4.71
N GLY A 36 20.22 12.02 -4.66
CA GLY A 36 21.21 12.65 -3.80
C GLY A 36 21.12 14.18 -3.78
N PHE A 37 21.94 14.79 -2.93
CA PHE A 37 22.19 16.23 -2.97
C PHE A 37 23.66 16.56 -2.74
N ILE A 38 24.03 17.76 -3.17
CA ILE A 38 25.29 18.42 -2.86
C ILE A 38 24.98 19.79 -2.29
N ALA A 39 25.69 20.21 -1.26
CA ALA A 39 25.52 21.52 -0.64
C ALA A 39 26.85 22.08 -0.17
N ASP A 40 27.01 23.40 -0.29
CA ASP A 40 28.07 24.15 0.37
C ASP A 40 27.52 24.80 1.64
N GLN A 41 27.94 24.30 2.80
CA GLN A 41 27.53 24.79 4.12
C GLN A 41 27.78 26.31 4.28
N ARG A 42 28.81 26.86 3.62
CA ARG A 42 29.16 28.30 3.71
C ARG A 42 28.31 29.17 2.79
N GLY A 43 27.35 28.59 2.04
CA GLY A 43 26.45 29.30 1.14
C GLY A 43 27.11 29.84 -0.13
N ARG A 44 28.31 29.38 -0.48
CA ARG A 44 29.01 29.83 -1.68
C ARG A 44 28.31 29.30 -2.93
N ILE A 45 27.87 30.20 -3.81
CA ILE A 45 27.30 29.84 -5.10
C ILE A 45 28.40 29.54 -6.12
N SER A 46 28.30 28.43 -6.84
CA SER A 46 29.24 28.09 -7.91
C SER A 46 28.58 27.31 -9.03
N HIS A 47 29.14 27.42 -10.23
CA HIS A 47 28.76 26.58 -11.37
C HIS A 47 29.40 25.19 -11.27
N GLU A 48 30.57 25.08 -10.65
CA GLU A 48 31.24 23.81 -10.40
C GLU A 48 30.36 22.84 -9.60
N LEU A 49 29.63 23.32 -8.59
CA LEU A 49 28.65 22.51 -7.84
C LEU A 49 27.57 21.92 -8.76
N VAL A 50 27.07 22.71 -9.73
CA VAL A 50 26.06 22.27 -10.71
C VAL A 50 26.64 21.20 -11.63
N GLN A 51 27.87 21.40 -12.12
CA GLN A 51 28.57 20.40 -12.95
C GLN A 51 28.86 19.10 -12.21
N GLN A 52 29.24 19.19 -10.94
CA GLN A 52 29.42 18.03 -10.07
C GLN A 52 28.10 17.29 -9.84
N ALA A 53 26.97 18.00 -9.70
CA ALA A 53 25.66 17.40 -9.58
C ALA A 53 25.23 16.63 -10.85
N LEU A 54 25.50 17.18 -12.05
CA LEU A 54 25.25 16.49 -13.32
C LEU A 54 26.15 15.26 -13.50
N SER A 55 27.40 15.35 -13.04
CA SER A 55 28.33 14.22 -13.04
C SER A 55 27.85 13.12 -12.08
N ALA A 56 27.44 13.49 -10.87
CA ALA A 56 26.87 12.57 -9.89
C ALA A 56 25.60 11.89 -10.39
N LEU A 57 24.73 12.64 -11.08
CA LEU A 57 23.55 12.10 -11.73
C LEU A 57 23.93 11.06 -12.80
N THR A 58 24.96 11.33 -13.60
CA THR A 58 25.49 10.40 -14.62
C THR A 58 26.01 9.09 -14.00
N CYS A 59 26.63 9.15 -12.82
CA CYS A 59 27.06 7.96 -12.07
C CYS A 59 25.90 7.07 -11.60
N LEU A 60 24.65 7.56 -11.64
CA LEU A 60 23.46 6.81 -11.22
C LEU A 60 22.69 6.19 -12.39
N GLU A 61 23.24 6.20 -13.61
CA GLU A 61 22.53 5.68 -14.79
C GLU A 61 22.18 4.18 -14.68
N HIS A 62 23.02 3.36 -14.05
CA HIS A 62 22.73 1.94 -13.82
C HIS A 62 21.58 1.67 -12.83
N ARG A 63 21.08 2.71 -12.16
CA ARG A 63 19.88 2.70 -11.32
C ARG A 63 18.65 3.28 -12.03
N GLY A 64 18.81 3.80 -13.24
CA GLY A 64 17.71 4.30 -14.05
C GLY A 64 17.20 3.25 -15.05
N GLY A 65 15.98 3.47 -15.55
CA GLY A 65 15.44 2.71 -16.67
C GLY A 65 15.45 3.51 -17.98
N CYS A 66 15.32 2.79 -19.09
CA CYS A 66 15.13 3.36 -20.43
C CYS A 66 13.85 2.80 -21.04
N SER A 67 13.19 3.63 -21.85
CA SER A 67 12.00 3.26 -22.61
C SER A 67 12.33 2.28 -23.74
N ALA A 68 11.30 1.83 -24.49
CA ALA A 68 11.44 0.77 -25.50
C ALA A 68 12.39 1.10 -26.67
N ASP A 69 12.78 2.38 -26.86
CA ASP A 69 13.76 2.81 -27.86
C ASP A 69 15.22 2.67 -27.40
N GLN A 70 15.45 2.23 -26.14
CA GLN A 70 16.76 2.08 -25.51
C GLN A 70 17.57 3.38 -25.43
N ASP A 71 16.92 4.54 -25.55
CA ASP A 71 17.57 5.85 -25.52
C ASP A 71 16.82 6.85 -24.63
N SER A 72 15.50 6.95 -24.77
CA SER A 72 14.66 7.78 -23.89
C SER A 72 14.74 7.24 -22.47
N GLY A 73 15.15 8.09 -21.52
CA GLY A 73 15.24 7.70 -20.12
C GLY A 73 13.90 7.87 -19.39
N ASP A 74 13.65 7.04 -18.38
CA ASP A 74 12.41 7.08 -17.58
C ASP A 74 12.20 8.35 -16.73
N GLY A 75 13.17 9.26 -16.75
CA GLY A 75 13.16 10.52 -16.02
C GLY A 75 14.49 10.81 -15.34
N ALA A 76 14.99 12.02 -15.52
CA ALA A 76 16.11 12.58 -14.75
C ALA A 76 15.86 14.07 -14.50
N GLY A 77 16.43 14.60 -13.41
CA GLY A 77 16.26 16.00 -13.10
C GLY A 77 17.20 16.53 -12.03
N LEU A 78 17.23 17.86 -11.96
CA LEU A 78 18.06 18.65 -11.08
C LEU A 78 17.23 19.81 -10.50
N MET A 79 17.25 19.96 -9.19
CA MET A 79 16.70 21.09 -8.45
C MET A 79 17.83 21.91 -7.85
N THR A 80 17.78 23.23 -8.03
CA THR A 80 18.79 24.19 -7.58
C THR A 80 18.12 25.44 -7.06
N ALA A 81 18.92 26.37 -6.50
CA ALA A 81 18.47 27.75 -6.32
C ALA A 81 18.21 28.43 -7.68
N VAL A 82 17.27 29.39 -7.73
CA VAL A 82 17.00 30.17 -8.96
C VAL A 82 18.29 30.87 -9.46
N PRO A 83 18.71 30.65 -10.71
CA PRO A 83 19.96 31.20 -11.25
C PRO A 83 19.78 32.66 -11.68
N TRP A 84 19.69 33.57 -10.71
CA TRP A 84 19.43 34.99 -10.97
C TRP A 84 20.44 35.63 -11.93
N GLU A 85 21.71 35.21 -11.88
CA GLU A 85 22.77 35.73 -12.76
C GLU A 85 22.49 35.43 -14.24
N LEU A 86 22.03 34.21 -14.54
CA LEU A 86 21.62 33.79 -15.87
C LEU A 86 20.41 34.60 -16.37
N LEU A 87 19.43 34.84 -15.49
CA LEU A 87 18.18 35.53 -15.82
C LEU A 87 18.35 37.05 -16.02
N HIS A 88 19.44 37.66 -15.53
CA HIS A 88 19.71 39.10 -15.75
C HIS A 88 19.72 39.48 -17.23
N SER A 89 20.24 38.60 -18.09
CA SER A 89 20.28 38.82 -19.54
C SER A 89 18.87 38.97 -20.13
N TRP A 90 17.93 38.14 -19.68
CA TRP A 90 16.54 38.18 -20.11
C TRP A 90 15.84 39.46 -19.62
N PHE A 91 16.02 39.84 -18.35
CA PHE A 91 15.44 41.09 -17.84
C PHE A 91 15.92 42.31 -18.61
N THR A 92 17.23 42.38 -18.88
CA THR A 92 17.83 43.46 -19.65
C THR A 92 17.25 43.53 -21.06
N ALA A 93 17.11 42.39 -21.73
CA ALA A 93 16.52 42.30 -23.06
C ALA A 93 15.04 42.72 -23.10
N GLN A 94 14.28 42.47 -22.03
CA GLN A 94 12.87 42.87 -21.88
C GLN A 94 12.68 44.30 -21.35
N GLY A 95 13.77 45.05 -21.11
CA GLY A 95 13.70 46.42 -20.61
C GLY A 95 13.35 46.55 -19.11
N HIS A 96 13.50 45.47 -18.33
CA HIS A 96 13.26 45.45 -16.89
C HIS A 96 14.54 45.75 -16.12
N ALA A 97 14.48 46.66 -15.14
CA ALA A 97 15.59 46.89 -14.21
C ALA A 97 15.66 45.77 -13.17
N VAL A 98 16.83 45.14 -13.01
CA VAL A 98 17.05 44.07 -12.03
C VAL A 98 17.61 44.65 -10.73
N SER A 99 16.75 45.27 -9.92
CA SER A 99 17.19 45.79 -8.62
C SER A 99 16.81 44.88 -7.44
N GLU A 100 15.75 44.09 -7.53
CA GLU A 100 15.22 43.35 -6.37
C GLU A 100 14.67 41.97 -6.78
N THR A 101 15.50 40.93 -6.73
CA THR A 101 15.09 39.54 -7.05
C THR A 101 14.27 38.90 -5.93
N THR A 102 14.30 39.42 -4.70
CA THR A 102 13.55 38.89 -3.54
C THR A 102 12.03 38.95 -3.71
N HIS A 103 11.55 39.80 -4.62
CA HIS A 103 10.14 40.00 -4.96
C HIS A 103 9.71 39.29 -6.26
N ILE A 104 10.56 38.43 -6.83
CA ILE A 104 10.35 37.83 -8.15
C ILE A 104 10.15 36.32 -8.02
N GLY A 105 9.06 35.78 -8.56
CA GLY A 105 8.84 34.33 -8.70
C GLY A 105 9.18 33.85 -10.11
N VAL A 106 9.70 32.63 -10.22
CA VAL A 106 9.89 31.94 -11.50
C VAL A 106 9.11 30.63 -11.49
N GLY A 107 8.20 30.49 -12.45
CA GLY A 107 7.42 29.27 -12.70
C GLY A 107 7.98 28.50 -13.88
N MET A 108 8.59 27.34 -13.64
CA MET A 108 9.01 26.41 -14.70
C MET A 108 7.80 25.56 -15.11
N ALA A 109 7.28 25.81 -16.30
CA ALA A 109 6.05 25.18 -16.80
C ALA A 109 6.32 24.30 -18.02
N PHE A 110 5.69 23.13 -18.02
CA PHE A 110 5.41 22.33 -19.20
C PHE A 110 4.04 22.73 -19.71
N LEU A 111 4.00 23.32 -20.89
CA LEU A 111 2.78 23.68 -21.60
C LEU A 111 2.47 22.58 -22.64
N PRO A 112 1.19 22.43 -23.02
CA PRO A 112 0.79 21.54 -24.11
C PRO A 112 1.63 21.77 -25.38
N ALA A 113 1.93 20.70 -26.13
CA ALA A 113 2.67 20.80 -27.37
C ALA A 113 1.90 21.62 -28.43
N VAL A 114 0.58 21.49 -28.45
CA VAL A 114 -0.33 22.23 -29.34
C VAL A 114 -0.44 23.69 -28.92
N GLU A 115 -0.11 24.60 -29.84
CA GLU A 115 -0.02 26.04 -29.56
C GLU A 115 -1.35 26.66 -29.08
N GLU A 116 -2.49 26.19 -29.59
CA GLU A 116 -3.81 26.67 -29.14
C GLU A 116 -4.04 26.35 -27.65
N ALA A 117 -3.70 25.14 -27.22
CA ALA A 117 -3.78 24.72 -25.84
C ALA A 117 -2.72 25.43 -24.97
N ALA A 118 -1.50 25.63 -25.47
CA ALA A 118 -0.46 26.42 -24.80
C ALA A 118 -0.88 27.88 -24.57
N ALA A 119 -1.52 28.52 -25.55
CA ALA A 119 -2.04 29.88 -25.43
C ALA A 119 -3.13 29.99 -24.35
N ILE A 120 -4.01 28.98 -24.25
CA ILE A 120 -5.00 28.88 -23.15
C ILE A 120 -4.29 28.76 -21.80
N ALA A 121 -3.31 27.86 -21.67
CA ALA A 121 -2.53 27.69 -20.44
C ALA A 121 -1.83 28.98 -20.00
N ARG A 122 -1.20 29.70 -20.94
CA ARG A 122 -0.57 31.00 -20.68
C ARG A 122 -1.58 32.04 -20.21
N ARG A 123 -2.68 32.21 -20.93
CA ARG A 123 -3.75 33.17 -20.57
C ARG A 123 -4.33 32.88 -19.19
N VAL A 124 -4.65 31.62 -18.89
CA VAL A 124 -5.18 31.25 -17.57
C VAL A 124 -4.15 31.54 -16.48
N THR A 125 -2.88 31.20 -16.72
CA THR A 125 -1.78 31.51 -15.80
C THR A 125 -1.67 33.00 -15.53
N GLU A 126 -1.70 33.84 -16.57
CA GLU A 126 -1.63 35.30 -16.44
C GLU A 126 -2.85 35.89 -15.72
N THR A 127 -4.05 35.38 -16.03
CA THR A 127 -5.30 35.83 -15.42
C THR A 127 -5.29 35.55 -13.93
N ILE A 128 -4.99 34.31 -13.53
CA ILE A 128 -4.93 33.93 -12.12
C ILE A 128 -3.78 34.63 -11.39
N ALA A 129 -2.63 34.82 -12.03
CA ALA A 129 -1.52 35.57 -11.43
C ALA A 129 -1.96 37.00 -11.09
N VAL A 130 -2.64 37.70 -11.99
CA VAL A 130 -3.17 39.06 -11.73
C VAL A 130 -4.22 39.05 -10.62
N GLU A 131 -5.13 38.07 -10.60
CA GLU A 131 -6.11 37.90 -9.51
C GLU A 131 -5.45 37.67 -8.15
N GLU A 132 -4.30 36.98 -8.12
CA GLU A 132 -3.49 36.76 -6.93
C GLU A 132 -2.64 37.96 -6.53
N GLY A 133 -2.71 39.08 -7.26
CA GLY A 133 -1.93 40.28 -6.99
C GLY A 133 -0.47 40.18 -7.46
N LEU A 134 -0.17 39.28 -8.39
CA LEU A 134 1.12 39.17 -9.05
C LEU A 134 1.11 39.96 -10.36
N THR A 135 2.25 40.57 -10.70
CA THR A 135 2.48 41.19 -12.01
C THR A 135 3.30 40.25 -12.87
N VAL A 136 2.75 39.79 -14.01
CA VAL A 136 3.50 38.97 -14.96
C VAL A 136 4.48 39.87 -15.74
N LEU A 137 5.78 39.59 -15.61
CA LEU A 137 6.84 40.32 -16.30
C LEU A 137 7.07 39.79 -17.71
N GLY A 138 6.74 38.52 -17.94
CA GLY A 138 6.78 37.87 -19.25
C GLY A 138 7.06 36.37 -19.16
N TRP A 139 7.09 35.74 -20.34
CA TRP A 139 7.45 34.34 -20.52
C TRP A 139 8.83 34.24 -21.19
N ARG A 140 9.67 33.36 -20.66
CA ARG A 140 10.98 33.01 -21.22
C ARG A 140 10.91 31.58 -21.76
N ALA A 141 11.00 31.41 -23.07
CA ALA A 141 11.24 30.09 -23.64
C ALA A 141 12.57 29.54 -23.14
N VAL A 142 12.58 28.32 -22.60
CA VAL A 142 13.79 27.70 -22.07
C VAL A 142 14.62 27.18 -23.25
N PRO A 143 15.91 27.54 -23.35
CA PRO A 143 16.74 27.06 -24.44
C PRO A 143 17.02 25.57 -24.29
N VAL A 144 16.52 24.78 -25.24
CA VAL A 144 16.64 23.32 -25.27
C VAL A 144 17.22 22.81 -26.58
N GLU A 145 17.84 21.63 -26.58
CA GLU A 145 18.32 20.93 -27.78
C GLU A 145 17.59 19.58 -27.96
N PRO A 146 16.42 19.56 -28.63
CA PRO A 146 15.60 18.35 -28.80
C PRO A 146 16.29 17.20 -29.54
N LYS A 147 17.36 17.47 -30.30
CA LYS A 147 18.10 16.43 -31.03
C LYS A 147 18.81 15.43 -30.12
N THR A 148 19.06 15.81 -28.87
CA THR A 148 19.67 14.96 -27.84
C THR A 148 18.68 13.95 -27.26
N LEU A 149 17.38 14.17 -27.44
CA LEU A 149 16.33 13.29 -26.95
C LEU A 149 16.19 12.04 -27.82
N GLY A 150 15.92 10.90 -27.17
CA GLY A 150 15.41 9.70 -27.82
C GLY A 150 14.05 9.96 -28.48
N GLN A 151 13.64 9.07 -29.37
CA GLN A 151 12.44 9.27 -30.20
C GLN A 151 11.17 9.42 -29.35
N GLN A 152 10.97 8.54 -28.36
CA GLN A 152 9.75 8.57 -27.55
C GLN A 152 9.68 9.80 -26.64
N ALA A 153 10.81 10.22 -26.06
CA ALA A 153 10.88 11.44 -25.28
C ALA A 153 10.60 12.68 -26.13
N ARG A 154 11.12 12.72 -27.36
CA ARG A 154 10.90 13.83 -28.31
C ARG A 154 9.46 13.94 -28.77
N GLU A 155 8.81 12.83 -29.06
CA GLU A 155 7.39 12.79 -29.46
C GLU A 155 6.46 13.30 -28.35
N ASN A 156 6.83 13.08 -27.09
CA ASN A 156 6.07 13.53 -25.92
C ASN A 156 6.62 14.83 -25.31
N GLN A 157 7.54 15.54 -25.98
CA GLN A 157 8.18 16.73 -25.42
C GLN A 157 7.16 17.88 -25.27
N PRO A 158 6.93 18.42 -24.07
CA PRO A 158 6.08 19.60 -23.89
C PRO A 158 6.79 20.87 -24.39
N GLN A 159 6.03 21.96 -24.56
CA GLN A 159 6.65 23.28 -24.66
C GLN A 159 7.15 23.69 -23.27
N ILE A 160 8.43 24.06 -23.16
CA ILE A 160 9.06 24.32 -21.86
C ILE A 160 9.34 25.83 -21.74
N GLU A 161 8.61 26.48 -20.83
CA GLU A 161 8.69 27.93 -20.64
C GLU A 161 8.78 28.30 -19.16
N GLN A 162 9.38 29.46 -18.89
CA GLN A 162 9.46 30.07 -17.57
C GLN A 162 8.57 31.30 -17.52
N VAL A 163 7.53 31.28 -16.70
CA VAL A 163 6.76 32.49 -16.36
C VAL A 163 7.47 33.24 -15.25
N ILE A 164 7.72 34.53 -15.45
CA ILE A 164 8.39 35.38 -14.47
C ILE A 164 7.38 36.38 -13.92
N VAL A 165 7.20 36.38 -12.60
CA VAL A 165 6.21 37.21 -11.92
C VAL A 165 6.85 38.07 -10.85
N ARG A 166 6.28 39.24 -10.59
CA ARG A 166 6.67 40.14 -9.51
C ARG A 166 5.55 40.22 -8.48
N SER A 167 5.91 40.23 -7.21
CA SER A 167 4.99 40.41 -6.08
C SER A 167 5.38 41.64 -5.25
N ALA A 168 4.45 42.11 -4.43
CA ALA A 168 4.76 43.01 -3.32
C ALA A 168 5.26 42.27 -2.07
N LEU A 169 5.12 40.94 -2.04
CA LEU A 169 5.55 40.06 -0.96
C LEU A 169 6.96 39.53 -1.21
N GLU A 170 7.63 39.07 -0.16
CA GLU A 170 8.93 38.40 -0.21
C GLU A 170 8.97 37.21 0.74
N GLY A 171 10.06 36.43 0.66
CA GLY A 171 10.30 35.33 1.59
C GLY A 171 9.20 34.28 1.59
N ASP A 172 8.78 33.82 2.77
CA ASP A 172 7.80 32.74 2.91
C ASP A 172 6.39 33.14 2.46
N GLU A 173 6.04 34.43 2.52
CA GLU A 173 4.74 34.91 2.03
C GLU A 173 4.67 34.86 0.50
N LEU A 174 5.76 35.23 -0.17
CA LEU A 174 5.85 35.08 -1.62
C LEU A 174 5.73 33.61 -2.03
N GLU A 175 6.45 32.71 -1.35
CA GLU A 175 6.34 31.28 -1.63
C GLU A 175 4.91 30.73 -1.43
N ARG A 176 4.19 31.19 -0.40
CA ARG A 176 2.76 30.85 -0.18
C ARG A 176 1.88 31.36 -1.33
N GLN A 177 2.07 32.60 -1.75
CA GLN A 177 1.32 33.20 -2.86
C GLN A 177 1.55 32.45 -4.17
N LEU A 178 2.80 32.07 -4.47
CA LEU A 178 3.15 31.30 -5.67
C LEU A 178 2.58 29.87 -5.63
N TYR A 179 2.61 29.22 -4.47
CA TYR A 179 1.97 27.92 -4.26
C TYR A 179 0.46 27.97 -4.55
N LEU A 180 -0.23 28.96 -3.97
CA LEU A 180 -1.67 29.15 -4.16
C LEU A 180 -2.01 29.48 -5.61
N THR A 181 -1.24 30.38 -6.24
CA THR A 181 -1.36 30.72 -7.66
C THR A 181 -1.25 29.46 -8.51
N ARG A 182 -0.22 28.64 -8.29
CA ARG A 182 -0.02 27.38 -9.03
C ARG A 182 -1.22 26.44 -8.89
N LYS A 183 -1.74 26.24 -7.69
CA LYS A 183 -2.93 25.39 -7.44
C LYS A 183 -4.17 25.93 -8.16
N ARG A 184 -4.42 27.24 -8.08
CA ARG A 184 -5.56 27.89 -8.76
C ARG A 184 -5.45 27.82 -10.28
N VAL A 185 -4.25 28.01 -10.84
CA VAL A 185 -4.01 27.87 -12.28
C VAL A 185 -4.37 26.47 -12.75
N MET A 186 -3.83 25.43 -12.11
CA MET A 186 -4.13 24.04 -12.48
C MET A 186 -5.64 23.73 -12.41
N ARG A 187 -6.33 24.22 -11.38
CA ARG A 187 -7.77 24.02 -11.21
C ARG A 187 -8.59 24.80 -12.25
N ALA A 188 -8.25 26.07 -12.49
CA ALA A 188 -8.95 26.92 -13.44
C ALA A 188 -8.79 26.38 -14.87
N THR A 189 -7.58 25.92 -15.23
CA THR A 189 -7.33 25.28 -16.52
C THR A 189 -8.15 24.00 -16.67
N ALA A 190 -8.12 23.10 -15.68
CA ALA A 190 -8.91 21.87 -15.72
C ALA A 190 -10.43 22.14 -15.88
N ALA A 191 -10.96 23.15 -15.19
CA ALA A 191 -12.35 23.54 -15.30
C ALA A 191 -12.70 24.16 -16.66
N GLU A 192 -11.81 24.96 -17.24
CA GLU A 192 -12.03 25.62 -18.53
C GLU A 192 -12.03 24.62 -19.70
N VAL A 193 -11.19 23.59 -19.63
CA VAL A 193 -11.01 22.63 -20.75
C VAL A 193 -11.88 21.39 -20.62
N HIS A 194 -12.57 21.20 -19.50
CA HIS A 194 -13.39 20.02 -19.25
C HIS A 194 -14.50 19.85 -20.29
N GLY A 195 -14.57 18.69 -20.94
CA GLY A 195 -15.53 18.40 -22.00
C GLY A 195 -15.23 19.09 -23.34
N SER A 196 -14.08 19.78 -23.45
CA SER A 196 -13.61 20.34 -24.71
C SER A 196 -12.83 19.30 -25.53
N THR A 197 -12.69 19.54 -26.84
CA THR A 197 -11.84 18.70 -27.71
C THR A 197 -10.35 18.78 -27.37
N LEU A 198 -9.94 19.77 -26.57
CA LEU A 198 -8.55 19.99 -26.15
C LEU A 198 -8.24 19.37 -24.79
N GLU A 199 -9.21 18.78 -24.07
CA GLU A 199 -9.00 18.25 -22.71
C GLU A 199 -7.83 17.27 -22.62
N SER A 200 -7.64 16.44 -23.65
CA SER A 200 -6.54 15.48 -23.72
C SER A 200 -5.15 16.13 -23.81
N GLU A 201 -5.05 17.32 -24.42
CA GLU A 201 -3.79 18.07 -24.58
C GLU A 201 -3.29 18.64 -23.25
N PHE A 202 -4.18 18.82 -22.26
CA PHE A 202 -3.84 19.36 -20.95
C PHE A 202 -3.38 18.30 -19.95
N GLN A 203 -3.30 17.02 -20.34
CA GLN A 203 -2.72 15.98 -19.50
C GLN A 203 -1.24 16.25 -19.15
N ASP A 204 -0.54 16.96 -20.04
CA ASP A 204 0.88 17.30 -19.88
C ASP A 204 1.12 18.73 -19.36
N PHE A 205 0.06 19.53 -19.17
CA PHE A 205 0.20 20.85 -18.55
C PHE A 205 0.61 20.69 -17.08
N TYR A 206 1.78 21.22 -16.72
CA TYR A 206 2.37 20.94 -15.40
C TYR A 206 3.41 21.99 -15.00
N PHE A 207 3.34 22.46 -13.76
CA PHE A 207 4.41 23.27 -13.17
C PHE A 207 5.42 22.39 -12.44
N CYS A 208 6.67 22.36 -12.93
CA CYS A 208 7.79 21.69 -12.27
C CYS A 208 8.14 22.37 -10.95
N SER A 209 8.21 23.69 -10.97
CA SER A 209 8.43 24.53 -9.80
C SER A 209 7.76 25.89 -10.03
N PHE A 210 7.33 26.55 -8.95
CA PHE A 210 6.92 27.95 -9.00
C PHE A 210 7.32 28.62 -7.69
N SER A 211 8.49 29.26 -7.69
CA SER A 211 9.19 29.69 -6.47
C SER A 211 10.11 30.88 -6.76
N ASN A 212 10.41 31.66 -5.73
CA ASN A 212 11.48 32.65 -5.70
C ASN A 212 12.83 32.01 -5.33
N ARG A 213 12.83 30.84 -4.67
CA ARG A 213 14.03 30.21 -4.13
C ARG A 213 14.54 29.09 -4.99
N THR A 214 13.65 28.23 -5.48
CA THR A 214 14.02 26.97 -6.13
C THR A 214 13.55 26.89 -7.57
N ILE A 215 14.29 26.17 -8.41
CA ILE A 215 13.88 25.85 -9.77
C ILE A 215 14.25 24.41 -10.13
N VAL A 216 13.40 23.75 -10.91
CA VAL A 216 13.56 22.33 -11.27
C VAL A 216 13.70 22.19 -12.78
N TYR A 217 14.83 21.63 -13.23
CA TYR A 217 15.07 21.22 -14.61
C TYR A 217 15.00 19.70 -14.68
N LYS A 218 13.96 19.15 -15.32
CA LYS A 218 13.74 17.70 -15.40
C LYS A 218 13.13 17.29 -16.72
N GLY A 219 13.28 16.04 -17.11
CA GLY A 219 12.66 15.52 -18.32
C GLY A 219 12.85 14.03 -18.51
N MET A 220 12.29 13.50 -19.59
CA MET A 220 12.36 12.07 -19.94
C MET A 220 13.67 11.73 -20.65
N VAL A 221 14.77 11.92 -19.92
CA VAL A 221 16.12 11.81 -20.43
C VAL A 221 16.95 10.84 -19.59
N ARG A 222 17.98 10.27 -20.22
CA ARG A 222 19.08 9.65 -19.48
C ARG A 222 19.83 10.71 -18.69
N SER A 223 20.52 10.29 -17.63
CA SER A 223 21.24 11.18 -16.72
C SER A 223 22.24 12.09 -17.47
N ALA A 224 23.03 11.51 -18.37
CA ALA A 224 24.03 12.22 -19.16
C ALA A 224 23.42 13.23 -20.15
N VAL A 225 22.17 13.04 -20.56
CA VAL A 225 21.50 13.87 -21.57
C VAL A 225 20.89 15.12 -20.95
N LEU A 226 20.62 15.16 -19.64
CA LEU A 226 19.95 16.30 -19.00
C LEU A 226 20.70 17.63 -19.23
N GLY A 227 22.02 17.63 -19.05
CA GLY A 227 22.85 18.81 -19.27
C GLY A 227 23.01 19.20 -20.74
N ASP A 228 22.90 18.25 -21.66
CA ASP A 228 22.95 18.50 -23.11
C ASP A 228 21.62 19.01 -23.66
N PHE A 229 20.50 18.53 -23.09
CA PHE A 229 19.16 18.96 -23.47
C PHE A 229 18.87 20.38 -22.97
N TYR A 230 19.16 20.70 -21.71
CA TYR A 230 18.92 22.03 -21.14
C TYR A 230 20.16 22.91 -21.21
N LEU A 231 20.22 23.78 -22.23
CA LEU A 231 21.39 24.61 -22.52
C LEU A 231 21.73 25.61 -21.40
N ASP A 232 20.75 25.96 -20.57
CA ASP A 232 20.94 26.78 -19.37
C ASP A 232 21.91 26.14 -18.37
N LEU A 233 21.88 24.81 -18.22
CA LEU A 233 22.72 24.09 -17.25
C LEU A 233 24.20 24.08 -17.64
N GLN A 234 24.53 24.44 -18.88
CA GLN A 234 25.90 24.55 -19.37
C GLN A 234 26.47 25.97 -19.23
N GLN A 235 25.64 26.96 -18.90
CA GLN A 235 26.06 28.36 -18.82
C GLN A 235 26.83 28.63 -17.51
N PRO A 236 28.02 29.26 -17.56
CA PRO A 236 28.79 29.62 -16.37
C PRO A 236 28.04 30.53 -15.38
N GLU A 237 27.05 31.28 -15.86
CA GLU A 237 26.17 32.13 -15.07
C GLU A 237 25.15 31.33 -14.24
N TYR A 238 24.95 30.04 -14.54
CA TYR A 238 24.12 29.16 -13.74
C TYR A 238 24.91 28.71 -12.49
N LYS A 239 24.76 29.45 -11.39
CA LYS A 239 25.43 29.16 -10.11
C LYS A 239 24.43 28.79 -9.03
N SER A 240 24.81 27.86 -8.15
CA SER A 240 23.99 27.50 -6.99
C SER A 240 24.83 27.11 -5.78
N ALA A 241 24.26 27.23 -4.58
CA ALA A 241 24.88 26.79 -3.33
C ALA A 241 24.48 25.35 -2.94
N PHE A 242 23.45 24.82 -3.59
CA PHE A 242 23.02 23.43 -3.43
C PHE A 242 22.48 22.89 -4.75
N ALA A 243 22.45 21.57 -4.86
CA ALA A 243 21.82 20.86 -5.96
C ALA A 243 21.26 19.53 -5.46
N LEU A 244 20.01 19.24 -5.79
CA LEU A 244 19.33 17.97 -5.54
C LEU A 244 19.08 17.31 -6.89
N TYR A 245 19.51 16.05 -7.06
CA TYR A 245 19.40 15.33 -8.32
C TYR A 245 18.69 13.99 -8.15
N HIS A 246 17.99 13.55 -9.19
CA HIS A 246 17.26 12.28 -9.20
C HIS A 246 17.30 11.63 -10.58
N ARG A 247 17.47 10.30 -10.59
CA ARG A 247 17.32 9.42 -11.74
C ARG A 247 16.26 8.35 -11.45
N ARG A 248 15.20 8.33 -12.26
CA ARG A 248 14.03 7.45 -12.10
C ARG A 248 14.20 6.11 -12.81
N PHE A 249 13.58 5.08 -12.25
CA PHE A 249 13.29 3.79 -12.87
C PHE A 249 11.76 3.61 -12.90
N SER A 250 11.20 3.22 -14.04
CA SER A 250 9.77 3.02 -14.27
C SER A 250 9.51 1.63 -14.82
N THR A 251 8.34 1.06 -14.54
CA THR A 251 7.85 -0.12 -15.28
C THR A 251 6.85 0.21 -16.38
N ASN A 252 6.49 1.48 -16.54
CA ASN A 252 5.75 1.96 -17.71
C ASN A 252 6.71 2.30 -18.85
N THR A 253 6.40 1.82 -20.06
CA THR A 253 7.11 2.15 -21.30
C THR A 253 6.64 3.44 -21.95
N LEU A 254 5.55 4.06 -21.48
CA LEU A 254 5.02 5.33 -21.98
C LEU A 254 5.60 6.50 -21.15
N PRO A 255 6.50 7.30 -21.73
CA PRO A 255 7.18 8.36 -20.99
C PRO A 255 6.26 9.56 -20.72
N ARG A 256 6.09 9.93 -19.45
CA ARG A 256 5.38 11.16 -19.03
C ARG A 256 6.33 12.12 -18.33
N TRP A 257 6.58 13.28 -18.95
CA TRP A 257 7.55 14.29 -18.48
C TRP A 257 7.26 14.79 -17.06
N SER A 258 5.99 14.94 -16.69
CA SER A 258 5.56 15.40 -15.37
C SER A 258 5.96 14.45 -14.23
N LEU A 259 6.16 13.15 -14.52
CA LEU A 259 6.52 12.11 -13.54
C LEU A 259 8.02 12.04 -13.25
N ALA A 260 8.87 12.68 -14.06
CA ALA A 260 10.27 12.83 -13.73
C ALA A 260 10.43 13.55 -12.38
N GLN A 261 11.51 13.27 -11.67
CA GLN A 261 11.85 13.92 -10.41
C GLN A 261 13.15 14.71 -10.57
N PRO A 262 13.44 15.72 -9.72
CA PRO A 262 12.74 16.10 -8.48
C PRO A 262 11.30 16.63 -8.66
N MET A 263 10.53 16.57 -7.58
CA MET A 263 9.23 17.24 -7.45
C MET A 263 9.46 18.70 -6.98
N ARG A 264 8.60 19.29 -6.14
CA ARG A 264 8.70 20.73 -5.80
C ARG A 264 9.57 20.96 -4.58
N LEU A 265 9.56 20.02 -3.64
CA LEU A 265 10.41 20.02 -2.46
C LEU A 265 11.22 18.73 -2.32
N LEU A 266 10.86 17.68 -3.06
CA LEU A 266 11.29 16.31 -2.79
C LEU A 266 11.90 15.58 -4.00
N GLY A 267 12.97 14.84 -3.77
CA GLY A 267 13.38 13.67 -4.56
C GLY A 267 13.19 12.40 -3.74
N HIS A 268 12.48 11.43 -4.28
CA HIS A 268 12.12 10.17 -3.62
C HIS A 268 12.69 8.98 -4.39
N ASN A 269 13.51 8.20 -3.71
CA ASN A 269 13.95 6.89 -4.16
C ASN A 269 13.31 5.85 -3.23
N GLY A 270 12.31 5.14 -3.71
CA GLY A 270 11.48 4.30 -2.86
C GLY A 270 10.10 4.01 -3.45
N GLU A 271 9.24 3.40 -2.63
CA GLU A 271 7.84 3.09 -2.93
C GLU A 271 7.01 3.22 -1.65
N ILE A 272 5.94 4.01 -1.66
CA ILE A 272 5.04 4.13 -0.49
C ILE A 272 3.98 3.01 -0.51
N ASN A 273 4.21 1.97 0.27
CA ASN A 273 3.35 0.76 0.29
C ASN A 273 2.01 0.95 1.02
N THR A 274 1.82 2.08 1.72
CA THR A 274 0.56 2.45 2.40
C THR A 274 -0.25 3.52 1.66
N LEU A 275 0.13 3.87 0.42
CA LEU A 275 -0.38 5.07 -0.26
C LEU A 275 -1.90 5.17 -0.35
N LEU A 276 -2.64 4.07 -0.60
CA LEU A 276 -4.10 4.13 -0.69
C LEU A 276 -4.74 4.54 0.64
N GLY A 277 -4.21 4.02 1.76
CA GLY A 277 -4.61 4.45 3.10
C GLY A 277 -4.28 5.91 3.34
N ASN A 278 -3.07 6.33 2.99
CA ASN A 278 -2.63 7.71 3.17
C ASN A 278 -3.49 8.69 2.36
N ILE A 279 -3.85 8.36 1.12
CA ILE A 279 -4.76 9.14 0.29
C ILE A 279 -6.14 9.23 0.96
N ASN A 280 -6.70 8.10 1.39
CA ASN A 280 -8.02 8.08 2.04
C ASN A 280 -8.03 8.94 3.32
N TRP A 281 -7.01 8.84 4.16
CA TRP A 281 -6.89 9.65 5.37
C TRP A 281 -6.68 11.12 5.05
N MET A 282 -5.84 11.45 4.08
CA MET A 282 -5.61 12.83 3.67
C MET A 282 -6.86 13.47 3.07
N SER A 283 -7.58 12.75 2.20
CA SER A 283 -8.88 13.19 1.68
C SER A 283 -9.92 13.38 2.80
N ALA A 284 -9.92 12.51 3.81
CA ALA A 284 -10.82 12.67 4.95
C ALA A 284 -10.47 13.88 5.82
N ARG A 285 -9.18 14.25 5.93
CA ARG A 285 -8.71 15.44 6.64
C ARG A 285 -9.11 16.73 5.96
N GLU A 286 -9.30 16.76 4.64
CA GLU A 286 -9.61 17.99 3.89
C GLU A 286 -10.80 18.77 4.43
N ALA A 287 -11.76 18.10 5.08
CA ALA A 287 -12.89 18.74 5.73
C ALA A 287 -12.50 19.58 6.95
N ASP A 288 -11.47 19.16 7.69
CA ASP A 288 -11.06 19.73 8.99
C ASP A 288 -9.77 20.55 8.94
N LEU A 289 -8.99 20.45 7.84
CA LEU A 289 -7.77 21.23 7.67
C LEU A 289 -8.08 22.74 7.60
N SER A 290 -7.41 23.48 8.48
CA SER A 290 -7.48 24.94 8.54
C SER A 290 -6.18 25.47 9.14
N HIS A 291 -5.75 26.66 8.73
CA HIS A 291 -4.61 27.32 9.36
C HIS A 291 -4.70 28.83 9.11
N SER A 292 -4.28 29.63 10.08
CA SER A 292 -4.41 31.09 10.05
C SER A 292 -3.70 31.75 8.87
N CYS A 293 -2.62 31.17 8.36
CA CYS A 293 -1.92 31.68 7.18
C CYS A 293 -2.73 31.54 5.87
N TRP A 294 -3.83 30.78 5.88
CA TRP A 294 -4.76 30.65 4.76
C TRP A 294 -6.06 31.45 4.99
N ASP A 295 -6.11 32.24 6.07
CA ASP A 295 -7.22 33.14 6.38
C ASP A 295 -6.96 34.52 5.73
N GLY A 296 -7.70 34.92 4.67
CA GLY A 296 -7.53 36.28 4.11
C GLY A 296 -8.22 36.66 2.78
N CYS A 297 -9.00 37.76 2.87
CA CYS A 297 -9.38 38.81 1.89
C CYS A 297 -10.09 38.48 0.56
N GLY A 298 -11.30 37.93 0.63
CA GLY A 298 -12.33 38.01 -0.43
C GLY A 298 -13.65 38.56 0.13
N ALA A 299 -14.47 39.21 -0.70
CA ALA A 299 -15.67 39.97 -0.28
C ALA A 299 -16.88 39.12 0.22
N SER A 300 -16.71 37.85 0.56
CA SER A 300 -17.74 37.00 1.15
C SER A 300 -17.19 36.26 2.38
N SER A 301 -17.76 36.59 3.53
CA SER A 301 -17.34 36.20 4.88
C SER A 301 -17.60 34.73 5.25
N GLN A 302 -17.42 33.77 4.34
CA GLN A 302 -17.70 32.34 4.63
C GLN A 302 -16.74 31.32 4.02
N GLU A 303 -15.82 31.68 3.11
CA GLU A 303 -14.89 30.71 2.50
C GLU A 303 -13.42 31.09 2.75
N THR A 304 -12.68 30.20 3.42
CA THR A 304 -11.22 30.29 3.58
C THR A 304 -10.52 29.99 2.25
N ARG A 305 -9.39 30.66 1.95
CA ARG A 305 -8.57 30.41 0.75
C ARG A 305 -8.04 28.97 0.66
N PHE A 306 -8.10 28.23 1.77
CA PHE A 306 -7.76 26.81 1.82
C PHE A 306 -8.55 25.95 0.82
N ASN A 307 -9.80 26.30 0.50
CA ASN A 307 -10.59 25.53 -0.47
C ASN A 307 -9.99 25.56 -1.89
N ASP A 308 -9.15 26.55 -2.21
CA ASP A 308 -8.42 26.62 -3.48
C ASP A 308 -7.26 25.62 -3.55
N LEU A 309 -6.83 25.07 -2.42
CA LEU A 309 -5.75 24.08 -2.33
C LEU A 309 -6.24 22.64 -2.52
N LYS A 310 -7.56 22.42 -2.44
CA LYS A 310 -8.19 21.11 -2.61
C LYS A 310 -8.32 20.73 -4.09
N PRO A 311 -8.14 19.45 -4.45
CA PRO A 311 -7.72 18.35 -3.57
C PRO A 311 -6.22 18.41 -3.24
N THR A 312 -5.88 18.00 -2.03
CA THR A 312 -4.50 17.95 -1.49
C THR A 312 -3.73 16.75 -2.01
N VAL A 313 -4.42 15.64 -2.26
CA VAL A 313 -3.90 14.39 -2.86
C VAL A 313 -4.74 14.00 -4.07
N ASN A 314 -4.18 13.21 -4.97
CA ASN A 314 -4.90 12.68 -6.13
C ASN A 314 -4.47 11.24 -6.40
N ALA A 315 -5.45 10.34 -6.54
CA ALA A 315 -5.21 8.92 -6.78
C ALA A 315 -4.56 8.61 -8.15
N GLU A 316 -4.66 9.53 -9.11
CA GLU A 316 -4.00 9.42 -10.42
C GLU A 316 -2.53 9.86 -10.40
N ASN A 317 -2.09 10.55 -9.34
CA ASN A 317 -0.69 10.92 -9.16
C ASN A 317 0.13 9.72 -8.64
N SER A 318 1.43 9.71 -8.94
CA SER A 318 2.34 8.74 -8.32
C SER A 318 2.44 8.92 -6.81
N ASP A 319 2.99 7.91 -6.14
CA ASP A 319 3.24 7.91 -4.70
C ASP A 319 4.06 9.14 -4.24
N SER A 320 5.12 9.42 -4.99
CA SER A 320 6.11 10.46 -4.75
C SER A 320 5.50 11.85 -4.95
N ALA A 321 4.60 12.00 -5.92
CA ALA A 321 3.90 13.24 -6.17
C ALA A 321 2.87 13.53 -5.07
N ASN A 322 2.16 12.51 -4.57
CA ASN A 322 1.26 12.67 -3.43
C ASN A 322 2.02 13.00 -2.14
N LEU A 323 3.17 12.36 -1.89
CA LEU A 323 4.05 12.66 -0.78
C LEU A 323 4.55 14.12 -0.83
N ASP A 324 5.02 14.58 -1.99
CA ASP A 324 5.46 15.97 -2.21
C ASP A 324 4.31 16.98 -2.02
N ASN A 325 3.10 16.68 -2.48
CA ASN A 325 1.94 17.57 -2.32
C ASN A 325 1.59 17.81 -0.83
N VAL A 326 1.60 16.75 -0.02
CA VAL A 326 1.30 16.87 1.42
C VAL A 326 2.47 17.51 2.16
N LEU A 327 3.72 17.16 1.80
CA LEU A 327 4.91 17.83 2.33
C LEU A 327 4.86 19.35 2.06
N GLU A 328 4.56 19.75 0.82
CA GLU A 328 4.45 21.15 0.45
C GLU A 328 3.31 21.85 1.18
N LEU A 329 2.17 21.19 1.38
CA LEU A 329 1.09 21.73 2.20
C LEU A 329 1.55 22.04 3.63
N LEU A 330 2.28 21.12 4.28
CA LEU A 330 2.80 21.31 5.64
C LEU A 330 3.82 22.45 5.70
N VAL A 331 4.75 22.47 4.73
CA VAL A 331 5.80 23.50 4.66
C VAL A 331 5.20 24.88 4.41
N ARG A 332 4.28 25.01 3.44
CA ARG A 332 3.62 26.29 3.14
C ARG A 332 2.67 26.73 4.24
N SER A 333 2.22 25.81 5.10
CA SER A 333 1.44 26.14 6.31
C SER A 333 2.30 26.52 7.52
N GLY A 334 3.64 26.53 7.40
CA GLY A 334 4.55 27.10 8.41
C GLY A 334 5.51 26.12 9.09
N ARG A 335 5.50 24.83 8.72
CA ARG A 335 6.47 23.84 9.25
C ARG A 335 7.75 23.83 8.44
N SER A 336 8.84 23.35 9.04
CA SER A 336 10.06 23.05 8.28
C SER A 336 9.91 21.73 7.49
N PRO A 337 10.69 21.51 6.41
CA PRO A 337 10.69 20.23 5.68
C PRO A 337 11.03 19.03 6.58
N GLN A 338 12.04 19.16 7.43
CA GLN A 338 12.48 18.13 8.36
C GLN A 338 11.42 17.77 9.40
N GLU A 339 10.70 18.75 9.96
CA GLU A 339 9.59 18.50 10.87
C GLU A 339 8.43 17.80 10.15
N SER A 340 8.07 18.28 8.96
CA SER A 340 7.01 17.69 8.14
C SER A 340 7.30 16.22 7.81
N LEU A 341 8.55 15.90 7.48
CA LEU A 341 8.98 14.54 7.23
C LEU A 341 9.07 13.69 8.51
N MET A 342 9.40 14.27 9.67
CA MET A 342 9.27 13.56 10.95
C MET A 342 7.82 13.19 11.27
N ILE A 343 6.84 13.99 10.84
CA ILE A 343 5.41 13.72 11.01
C ILE A 343 4.93 12.65 10.02
N MET A 344 5.30 12.78 8.74
CA MET A 344 4.82 11.89 7.66
C MET A 344 5.56 10.55 7.60
N VAL A 345 6.87 10.55 7.83
CA VAL A 345 7.76 9.37 7.76
C VAL A 345 8.54 9.24 9.08
N PRO A 346 7.87 8.96 10.20
CA PRO A 346 8.49 8.92 11.53
C PRO A 346 9.44 7.73 11.69
N GLU A 347 10.45 7.89 12.55
CA GLU A 347 11.32 6.79 12.98
C GLU A 347 10.54 5.75 13.81
N ALA A 348 11.00 4.50 13.82
CA ALA A 348 10.57 3.50 14.79
C ALA A 348 11.11 3.85 16.20
N TYR A 349 10.44 4.77 16.88
CA TYR A 349 10.89 5.34 18.15
C TYR A 349 10.65 4.44 19.38
N GLN A 350 9.73 3.47 19.28
CA GLN A 350 9.42 2.57 20.38
C GLN A 350 10.59 1.61 20.63
N ASN A 351 11.01 1.50 21.90
CA ASN A 351 12.13 0.64 22.33
C ASN A 351 13.49 0.96 21.68
N GLN A 352 13.70 2.20 21.23
CA GLN A 352 14.97 2.69 20.69
C GLN A 352 15.91 3.14 21.84
N PRO A 353 17.02 2.43 22.14
CA PRO A 353 17.87 2.78 23.28
C PRO A 353 18.53 4.16 23.15
N ASP A 354 18.84 4.62 21.94
CA ASP A 354 19.46 5.92 21.70
C ASP A 354 18.56 7.09 22.12
N LEU A 355 17.22 6.88 22.13
CA LEU A 355 16.24 7.89 22.53
C LEU A 355 16.08 8.04 24.05
N LEU A 356 16.71 7.19 24.86
CA LEU A 356 16.66 7.31 26.33
C LEU A 356 17.19 8.66 26.84
N ASN A 357 18.13 9.27 26.11
CA ASN A 357 18.68 10.59 26.42
C ASN A 357 17.89 11.75 25.79
N TYR A 358 16.82 11.45 25.05
CA TYR A 358 16.03 12.42 24.28
C TYR A 358 14.51 12.14 24.44
N PRO A 359 13.97 12.21 25.67
CA PRO A 359 12.56 11.91 25.91
C PRO A 359 11.62 12.83 25.13
N GLU A 360 12.01 14.09 24.89
CA GLU A 360 11.21 15.05 24.10
C GLU A 360 10.93 14.52 22.68
N ILE A 361 11.88 13.80 22.06
CA ILE A 361 11.71 13.21 20.73
C ILE A 361 10.66 12.09 20.77
N THR A 362 10.67 11.29 21.83
CA THR A 362 9.67 10.24 22.06
C THR A 362 8.28 10.86 22.22
N ASP A 363 8.19 11.95 22.99
CA ASP A 363 6.93 12.68 23.20
C ASP A 363 6.39 13.29 21.91
N PHE A 364 7.27 13.86 21.07
CA PHE A 364 6.91 14.35 19.74
C PHE A 364 6.27 13.23 18.90
N TYR A 365 6.94 12.08 18.76
CA TYR A 365 6.44 11.00 17.93
C TYR A 365 5.17 10.36 18.51
N GLU A 366 5.07 10.22 19.83
CA GLU A 366 3.87 9.71 20.50
C GLU A 366 2.69 10.66 20.27
N PHE A 367 2.88 11.98 20.33
CA PHE A 367 1.84 12.97 19.98
C PHE A 367 1.37 12.79 18.54
N TYR A 368 2.29 12.85 17.55
CA TYR A 368 1.93 12.78 16.15
C TYR A 368 1.43 11.41 15.70
N SER A 369 1.76 10.31 16.38
CA SER A 369 1.20 8.99 16.08
C SER A 369 -0.33 8.92 16.22
N GLY A 370 -0.93 9.85 16.97
CA GLY A 370 -2.39 10.01 17.08
C GLY A 370 -2.99 10.97 16.06
N VAL A 371 -2.16 11.81 15.44
CA VAL A 371 -2.59 12.82 14.47
C VAL A 371 -2.39 12.31 13.05
N GLN A 372 -1.20 11.82 12.69
CA GLN A 372 -0.83 11.39 11.34
C GLN A 372 -0.35 9.93 11.33
N GLU A 373 -0.95 9.12 10.47
CA GLU A 373 -0.44 7.80 10.14
C GLU A 373 0.82 7.87 9.25
N PRO A 374 1.81 6.98 9.43
CA PRO A 374 2.99 6.98 8.58
C PRO A 374 2.71 6.67 7.10
N TRP A 375 3.41 7.39 6.23
CA TRP A 375 3.63 7.03 4.83
C TRP A 375 4.79 6.03 4.80
N ASP A 376 4.46 4.74 4.92
CA ASP A 376 5.43 3.65 5.07
C ASP A 376 5.86 3.08 3.72
N GLY A 377 6.96 2.33 3.74
CA GLY A 377 7.61 1.75 2.57
C GLY A 377 9.07 2.19 2.44
N PRO A 378 9.86 1.56 1.56
CA PRO A 378 11.23 1.97 1.33
C PRO A 378 11.28 3.43 0.89
N ALA A 379 12.11 4.26 1.52
CA ALA A 379 12.26 5.65 1.11
C ALA A 379 13.63 6.21 1.50
N LEU A 380 14.36 6.69 0.49
CA LEU A 380 15.33 7.77 0.66
C LEU A 380 14.71 9.05 0.11
N LEU A 381 14.46 9.98 1.01
CA LEU A 381 13.87 11.27 0.73
C LEU A 381 14.96 12.32 0.82
N VAL A 382 15.23 12.98 -0.29
CA VAL A 382 16.09 14.16 -0.34
C VAL A 382 15.20 15.37 -0.55
N PHE A 383 15.39 16.44 0.23
CA PHE A 383 14.43 17.53 0.27
C PHE A 383 15.11 18.89 0.45
N THR A 384 14.42 19.95 0.03
CA THR A 384 14.83 21.34 0.21
C THR A 384 13.66 22.30 0.05
N ASP A 385 13.65 23.38 0.84
CA ASP A 385 12.77 24.55 0.69
C ASP A 385 13.53 25.78 0.15
N GLY A 386 14.78 25.59 -0.25
CA GLY A 386 15.72 26.64 -0.66
C GLY A 386 16.46 27.33 0.49
N LYS A 387 16.05 27.13 1.74
CA LYS A 387 16.77 27.61 2.95
C LYS A 387 17.65 26.53 3.55
N SER A 388 17.20 25.27 3.44
CA SER A 388 17.91 24.10 3.94
C SER A 388 17.80 22.95 2.94
N VAL A 389 18.78 22.06 2.94
CA VAL A 389 18.77 20.85 2.11
C VAL A 389 19.17 19.65 2.96
N GLY A 390 18.41 18.57 2.85
CA GLY A 390 18.58 17.41 3.72
C GLY A 390 18.17 16.10 3.09
N ALA A 391 18.44 15.02 3.82
CA ALA A 391 18.00 13.69 3.46
C ALA A 391 17.53 12.93 4.69
N THR A 392 16.49 12.11 4.54
CA THR A 392 15.96 11.21 5.57
C THR A 392 15.66 9.84 4.99
N LEU A 393 15.77 8.80 5.82
CA LEU A 393 15.36 7.44 5.49
C LEU A 393 14.02 7.08 6.12
N ASP A 394 13.35 6.10 5.50
CA ASP A 394 12.23 5.39 6.09
C ASP A 394 12.62 4.70 7.40
N ARG A 395 11.59 4.33 8.18
CA ARG A 395 11.74 3.74 9.52
C ARG A 395 12.57 2.46 9.58
N ASN A 396 12.70 1.73 8.46
CA ASN A 396 13.40 0.46 8.35
C ASN A 396 14.75 0.61 7.63
N GLY A 397 15.03 1.77 7.03
CA GLY A 397 16.28 2.05 6.32
C GLY A 397 16.46 1.16 5.08
N LEU A 398 15.39 0.97 4.30
CA LEU A 398 15.33 0.02 3.19
C LEU A 398 16.03 0.52 1.92
N ARG A 399 16.43 1.81 1.90
CA ARG A 399 17.21 2.41 0.81
C ARG A 399 18.58 2.89 1.30
N PRO A 400 19.62 2.81 0.46
CA PRO A 400 20.96 3.23 0.85
C PRO A 400 21.08 4.76 0.81
N ALA A 401 21.71 5.35 1.84
CA ALA A 401 22.11 6.75 1.84
C ALA A 401 23.52 6.90 2.43
N ARG A 402 24.49 7.33 1.61
CA ARG A 402 25.89 7.56 1.99
C ARG A 402 26.17 9.05 1.94
N TYR A 403 27.04 9.53 2.83
CA TYR A 403 27.46 10.92 2.80
C TYR A 403 28.95 11.12 3.06
N SER A 404 29.48 12.22 2.53
CA SER A 404 30.83 12.71 2.79
C SER A 404 30.79 14.19 3.14
N ILE A 405 31.58 14.60 4.13
CA ILE A 405 31.74 16.00 4.56
C ILE A 405 33.21 16.37 4.45
N THR A 406 33.51 17.51 3.82
CA THR A 406 34.87 18.02 3.65
C THR A 406 35.21 19.13 4.65
N ARG A 407 36.50 19.43 4.83
CA ARG A 407 37.00 20.52 5.69
C ARG A 407 36.48 21.89 5.27
N ASP A 408 36.17 22.05 3.99
CA ASP A 408 35.66 23.29 3.44
C ASP A 408 34.15 23.47 3.55
N GLY A 409 33.45 22.55 4.22
CA GLY A 409 32.00 22.63 4.41
C GLY A 409 31.19 22.10 3.22
N TYR A 410 31.84 21.38 2.29
CA TYR A 410 31.13 20.69 1.20
C TYR A 410 30.52 19.39 1.72
N VAL A 411 29.22 19.20 1.46
CA VAL A 411 28.45 18.03 1.88
C VAL A 411 27.87 17.34 0.65
N VAL A 412 28.14 16.05 0.52
CA VAL A 412 27.59 15.20 -0.54
C VAL A 412 26.80 14.08 0.10
N VAL A 413 25.55 13.91 -0.30
CA VAL A 413 24.70 12.77 0.07
C VAL A 413 24.18 12.10 -1.18
N ALA A 414 24.27 10.78 -1.26
CA ALA A 414 23.83 10.04 -2.43
C ALA A 414 23.45 8.59 -2.10
N SER A 415 22.73 7.97 -3.02
CA SER A 415 22.40 6.55 -2.96
C SER A 415 23.65 5.64 -2.99
N GLU A 416 24.75 6.13 -3.57
CA GLU A 416 26.05 5.44 -3.62
C GLU A 416 27.19 6.40 -3.23
N ALA A 417 28.28 5.87 -2.69
CA ALA A 417 29.38 6.70 -2.18
C ALA A 417 30.31 7.26 -3.28
N GLY A 418 30.42 6.57 -4.41
CA GLY A 418 31.41 6.87 -5.47
C GLY A 418 30.94 7.84 -6.55
N VAL A 419 29.97 8.71 -6.25
CA VAL A 419 29.33 9.57 -7.26
C VAL A 419 30.11 10.86 -7.55
N ILE A 420 31.00 11.29 -6.65
CA ILE A 420 31.82 12.50 -6.80
C ILE A 420 33.23 12.19 -6.30
N GLU A 421 34.22 12.52 -7.10
CA GLU A 421 35.63 12.45 -6.69
C GLU A 421 35.96 13.64 -5.80
N LEU A 422 36.09 13.39 -4.50
CA LEU A 422 36.55 14.37 -3.51
C LEU A 422 38.00 14.05 -3.12
N PRO A 423 38.90 15.05 -2.98
CA PRO A 423 40.25 14.79 -2.48
C PRO A 423 40.21 14.15 -1.09
N GLU A 424 40.72 12.92 -0.95
CA GLU A 424 40.66 12.16 0.32
C GLU A 424 41.29 12.92 1.50
N ALA A 425 42.28 13.79 1.25
CA ALA A 425 42.90 14.62 2.27
C ALA A 425 41.96 15.66 2.91
N ASP A 426 40.93 16.09 2.16
CA ASP A 426 39.99 17.11 2.55
C ASP A 426 38.73 16.54 3.20
N ILE A 427 38.54 15.22 3.19
CA ILE A 427 37.38 14.55 3.78
C ILE A 427 37.56 14.49 5.30
N VAL A 428 36.59 15.03 6.03
CA VAL A 428 36.52 15.00 7.50
C VAL A 428 35.70 13.81 7.97
N GLU A 429 34.63 13.48 7.27
CA GLU A 429 33.70 12.43 7.67
C GLU A 429 33.13 11.70 6.44
N LYS A 430 33.10 10.36 6.51
CA LYS A 430 32.30 9.50 5.62
C LYS A 430 31.31 8.73 6.48
N GLY A 431 30.03 8.85 6.18
CA GLY A 431 28.97 8.23 6.98
C GLY A 431 27.86 7.64 6.13
N ARG A 432 26.82 7.17 6.83
CA ARG A 432 25.58 6.67 6.25
C ARG A 432 24.40 7.05 7.15
N LEU A 433 23.21 7.14 6.57
CA LEU A 433 21.98 7.18 7.36
C LEU A 433 21.54 5.75 7.69
N GLY A 434 21.16 5.52 8.94
CA GLY A 434 20.46 4.32 9.39
C GLY A 434 18.93 4.48 9.34
N PRO A 435 18.18 3.47 9.78
CA PRO A 435 16.72 3.51 9.81
C PRO A 435 16.17 4.75 10.53
N GLY A 436 15.27 5.49 9.87
CA GLY A 436 14.64 6.71 10.37
C GLY A 436 15.58 7.92 10.57
N GLN A 437 16.85 7.83 10.18
CA GLN A 437 17.81 8.90 10.42
C GLN A 437 17.77 10.01 9.37
N MET A 438 18.16 11.22 9.79
CA MET A 438 18.23 12.41 8.94
C MET A 438 19.58 13.14 9.04
N ILE A 439 19.94 13.84 7.97
CA ILE A 439 21.02 14.85 7.92
C ILE A 439 20.51 16.11 7.21
N LEU A 440 20.93 17.29 7.67
CA LEU A 440 20.49 18.57 7.14
C LEU A 440 21.67 19.54 7.02
N VAL A 441 21.71 20.30 5.95
CA VAL A 441 22.56 21.49 5.79
C VAL A 441 21.64 22.71 5.82
N ASP A 442 21.77 23.52 6.86
CA ASP A 442 21.06 24.79 7.01
C ASP A 442 21.91 25.87 6.35
N LEU A 443 21.43 26.43 5.23
CA LEU A 443 22.16 27.43 4.45
C LEU A 443 22.00 28.84 5.05
N GLU A 444 20.97 29.08 5.86
CA GLU A 444 20.74 30.37 6.53
C GLU A 444 21.69 30.52 7.73
N HIS A 445 21.80 29.48 8.55
CA HIS A 445 22.68 29.46 9.73
C HIS A 445 24.08 28.90 9.44
N GLN A 446 24.32 28.40 8.22
CA GLN A 446 25.59 27.83 7.77
C GLN A 446 26.09 26.69 8.67
N GLU A 447 25.21 25.75 9.00
CA GLU A 447 25.51 24.61 9.87
C GLU A 447 25.09 23.26 9.27
N ILE A 448 25.78 22.20 9.70
CA ILE A 448 25.42 20.82 9.38
C ILE A 448 24.82 20.21 10.64
N LEU A 449 23.56 19.79 10.55
CA LEU A 449 22.84 19.15 11.64
C LEU A 449 22.77 17.64 11.41
N LYS A 450 23.07 16.88 12.45
CA LYS A 450 22.94 15.42 12.49
C LYS A 450 21.59 15.01 13.10
N ASN A 451 21.24 13.74 12.93
CA ASN A 451 19.96 13.15 13.30
C ASN A 451 19.34 13.68 14.61
N TRP A 452 20.02 13.49 15.75
CA TRP A 452 19.45 13.86 17.05
C TRP A 452 19.39 15.37 17.28
N GLN A 453 20.32 16.14 16.70
CA GLN A 453 20.28 17.60 16.80
C GLN A 453 19.06 18.17 16.06
N ILE A 454 18.75 17.63 14.89
CA ILE A 454 17.55 18.02 14.12
C ILE A 454 16.30 17.70 14.93
N LYS A 455 16.15 16.43 15.33
CA LYS A 455 14.95 15.93 16.00
C LYS A 455 14.73 16.60 17.35
N GLN A 456 15.79 16.82 18.13
CA GLN A 456 15.69 17.49 19.42
C GLN A 456 15.28 18.95 19.29
N ARG A 457 15.78 19.70 18.30
CA ARG A 457 15.36 21.09 18.08
C ARG A 457 13.86 21.18 17.77
N ILE A 458 13.36 20.25 16.94
CA ILE A 458 11.95 20.19 16.55
C ILE A 458 11.07 19.75 17.73
N ALA A 459 11.48 18.70 18.44
CA ALA A 459 10.74 18.16 19.58
C ALA A 459 10.62 19.18 20.74
N ASN A 460 11.58 20.09 20.88
CA ASN A 460 11.55 21.14 21.90
C ASN A 460 10.69 22.37 21.52
N ALA A 461 10.08 22.40 20.34
CA ALA A 461 9.21 23.52 19.93
C ALA A 461 7.96 23.64 20.84
N HIS A 462 7.48 22.52 21.36
CA HIS A 462 6.28 22.46 22.20
C HIS A 462 6.43 21.45 23.34
N PRO A 463 5.70 21.62 24.47
CA PRO A 463 5.74 20.69 25.60
C PRO A 463 4.85 19.45 25.34
N TYR A 464 5.18 18.65 24.33
CA TYR A 464 4.39 17.48 23.93
C TYR A 464 4.14 16.50 25.09
N GLY A 465 5.16 16.26 25.92
CA GLY A 465 5.05 15.37 27.09
C GLY A 465 4.03 15.84 28.12
N GLU A 466 3.85 17.15 28.30
CA GLU A 466 2.81 17.70 29.19
C GLU A 466 1.41 17.46 28.61
N TRP A 467 1.23 17.65 27.30
CA TRP A 467 -0.05 17.46 26.63
C TRP A 467 -0.48 15.98 26.63
N LEU A 468 0.48 15.07 26.47
CA LEU A 468 0.26 13.63 26.49
C LEU A 468 -0.24 13.10 27.85
N GLN A 469 -0.08 13.85 28.94
CA GLN A 469 -0.66 13.46 30.24
C GLN A 469 -2.20 13.36 30.21
N SER A 470 -2.85 14.01 29.25
CA SER A 470 -4.30 13.92 29.03
C SER A 470 -4.74 12.62 28.32
N ARG A 471 -3.81 11.88 27.72
CA ARG A 471 -4.07 10.66 26.95
C ARG A 471 -4.35 9.50 27.91
N GLN A 472 -5.48 8.83 27.69
CA GLN A 472 -5.83 7.63 28.43
C GLN A 472 -5.35 6.40 27.69
N THR A 473 -4.91 5.36 28.41
CA THR A 473 -4.48 4.09 27.81
C THR A 473 -5.31 2.94 28.35
N ILE A 474 -5.93 2.18 27.46
CA ILE A 474 -6.55 0.89 27.77
C ILE A 474 -5.52 -0.19 27.48
N LYS A 475 -5.11 -0.86 28.57
CA LYS A 475 -4.20 -2.00 28.51
C LYS A 475 -4.98 -3.30 28.38
N PRO A 476 -4.39 -4.34 27.79
CA PRO A 476 -4.97 -5.68 27.78
C PRO A 476 -5.37 -6.10 29.20
N HIS A 477 -6.66 -6.33 29.41
CA HIS A 477 -7.21 -6.80 30.66
C HIS A 477 -7.05 -8.32 30.75
N VAL A 478 -6.77 -8.81 31.96
CA VAL A 478 -6.69 -10.25 32.21
C VAL A 478 -8.10 -10.83 32.13
N PHE A 479 -8.30 -11.85 31.29
CA PHE A 479 -9.58 -12.53 31.19
C PHE A 479 -9.98 -13.19 32.52
N ALA A 480 -11.28 -13.24 32.82
CA ALA A 480 -11.78 -13.85 34.05
C ALA A 480 -11.78 -15.38 33.94
N GLU A 481 -11.33 -16.06 35.00
CA GLU A 481 -11.33 -17.55 35.07
C GLU A 481 -12.75 -18.14 35.21
N ASP A 482 -13.68 -17.40 35.82
CA ASP A 482 -15.06 -17.83 36.07
C ASP A 482 -16.08 -17.11 35.16
N ALA A 483 -15.67 -16.73 33.94
CA ALA A 483 -16.56 -16.06 33.00
C ALA A 483 -17.80 -16.94 32.68
N PRO A 484 -19.03 -16.38 32.70
CA PRO A 484 -20.24 -17.15 32.42
C PRO A 484 -20.20 -17.68 30.99
N ARG A 485 -20.67 -18.93 30.82
CA ARG A 485 -20.79 -19.58 29.51
C ARG A 485 -22.23 -19.50 29.01
N MET A 486 -22.39 -19.25 27.72
CA MET A 486 -23.64 -19.41 27.02
C MET A 486 -24.10 -20.87 27.06
N GLU A 487 -25.41 -21.08 27.05
CA GLU A 487 -25.97 -22.42 26.89
C GLU A 487 -25.51 -23.01 25.55
N THR A 488 -25.05 -24.27 25.55
CA THR A 488 -24.51 -24.96 24.37
C THR A 488 -25.42 -24.86 23.14
N GLN A 489 -26.73 -25.02 23.30
CA GLN A 489 -27.68 -24.96 22.18
C GLN A 489 -27.86 -23.53 21.66
N ALA A 490 -27.80 -22.53 22.54
CA ALA A 490 -27.83 -21.12 22.16
C ALA A 490 -26.54 -20.73 21.41
N LEU A 491 -25.37 -21.17 21.89
CA LEU A 491 -24.10 -20.94 21.21
C LEU A 491 -24.09 -21.60 19.82
N LEU A 492 -24.49 -22.87 19.72
CA LEU A 492 -24.57 -23.59 18.45
C LEU A 492 -25.48 -22.86 17.44
N ARG A 493 -26.60 -22.31 17.93
CA ARG A 493 -27.52 -21.52 17.11
C ARG A 493 -26.86 -20.24 16.60
N SER A 494 -26.23 -19.47 17.49
CA SER A 494 -25.52 -18.25 17.09
C SER A 494 -24.38 -18.56 16.12
N GLN A 495 -23.55 -19.56 16.41
CA GLN A 495 -22.48 -20.01 15.53
C GLN A 495 -23.01 -20.37 14.15
N THR A 496 -24.09 -21.14 14.07
CA THR A 496 -24.72 -21.52 12.79
C THR A 496 -25.23 -20.30 12.02
N ALA A 497 -25.90 -19.36 12.70
CA ALA A 497 -26.45 -18.17 12.06
C ALA A 497 -25.37 -17.23 11.52
N PHE A 498 -24.23 -17.14 12.21
CA PHE A 498 -23.07 -16.34 11.80
C PHE A 498 -22.08 -17.10 10.92
N GLY A 499 -22.42 -18.32 10.47
CA GLY A 499 -21.66 -19.07 9.48
C GLY A 499 -20.42 -19.81 10.00
N TYR A 500 -20.31 -20.03 11.31
CA TYR A 500 -19.24 -20.87 11.86
C TYR A 500 -19.41 -22.32 11.39
N THR A 501 -18.30 -22.93 11.03
CA THR A 501 -18.25 -24.34 10.65
C THR A 501 -17.53 -25.16 11.72
N SER A 502 -17.66 -26.48 11.62
CA SER A 502 -16.88 -27.40 12.44
C SER A 502 -15.38 -27.22 12.23
N GLU A 503 -14.93 -26.89 11.01
CA GLU A 503 -13.52 -26.69 10.67
C GLU A 503 -12.99 -25.39 11.26
N ASP A 504 -13.78 -24.30 11.25
CA ASP A 504 -13.42 -23.04 11.89
C ASP A 504 -13.14 -23.24 13.38
N VAL A 505 -14.02 -23.97 14.06
CA VAL A 505 -13.86 -24.20 15.49
C VAL A 505 -12.70 -25.16 15.75
N GLU A 506 -12.71 -26.35 15.14
CA GLU A 506 -11.75 -27.42 15.46
C GLU A 506 -10.34 -27.16 14.94
N MET A 507 -10.18 -26.59 13.75
CA MET A 507 -8.86 -26.41 13.11
C MET A 507 -8.28 -25.01 13.30
N ILE A 508 -9.11 -23.99 13.56
CA ILE A 508 -8.65 -22.59 13.67
C ILE A 508 -8.71 -22.12 15.12
N ILE A 509 -9.90 -22.00 15.71
CA ILE A 509 -10.07 -21.36 17.03
C ILE A 509 -9.43 -22.20 18.14
N GLN A 510 -9.62 -23.53 18.13
CA GLN A 510 -9.05 -24.41 19.13
C GLN A 510 -7.52 -24.41 19.11
N GLU A 511 -6.91 -24.46 17.92
CA GLU A 511 -5.45 -24.41 17.77
C GLU A 511 -4.87 -23.08 18.26
N MET A 512 -5.52 -21.95 17.90
CA MET A 512 -5.14 -20.62 18.40
C MET A 512 -5.21 -20.53 19.93
N ALA A 513 -6.29 -21.02 20.53
CA ALA A 513 -6.47 -21.02 21.98
C ALA A 513 -5.50 -21.97 22.71
N ALA A 514 -5.16 -23.10 22.11
CA ALA A 514 -4.24 -24.09 22.70
C ALA A 514 -2.77 -23.68 22.57
N GLN A 515 -2.36 -23.13 21.43
CA GLN A 515 -0.95 -22.94 21.06
C GLN A 515 -0.48 -21.49 21.01
N ALA A 516 -1.39 -20.51 21.08
CA ALA A 516 -1.12 -19.09 20.84
C ALA A 516 -0.53 -18.80 19.44
N LYS A 517 -0.88 -19.63 18.46
CA LYS A 517 -0.44 -19.50 17.07
C LYS A 517 -1.59 -19.88 16.14
N GLU A 518 -1.64 -19.25 14.97
CA GLU A 518 -2.54 -19.71 13.92
C GLU A 518 -2.13 -21.13 13.44
N PRO A 519 -3.08 -21.92 12.91
CA PRO A 519 -2.78 -23.26 12.42
C PRO A 519 -1.83 -23.22 11.21
N THR A 520 -0.94 -24.21 11.14
CA THR A 520 -0.12 -24.47 9.95
C THR A 520 -0.77 -25.58 9.12
N PHE A 521 -0.81 -25.40 7.80
CA PHE A 521 -1.33 -26.39 6.86
C PHE A 521 -0.38 -26.61 5.68
N CYS A 522 -0.72 -27.53 4.77
CA CYS A 522 0.10 -27.89 3.62
C CYS A 522 -0.77 -28.14 2.37
N MET A 523 -0.11 -28.27 1.20
CA MET A 523 -0.74 -28.27 -0.14
C MET A 523 -1.35 -26.90 -0.51
N GLY A 524 -1.86 -26.80 -1.75
CA GLY A 524 -2.51 -25.59 -2.24
C GLY A 524 -4.00 -25.57 -1.93
N ASP A 525 -4.60 -24.37 -1.99
CA ASP A 525 -6.06 -24.23 -2.03
C ASP A 525 -6.58 -24.79 -3.35
N ASP A 526 -7.26 -25.92 -3.27
CA ASP A 526 -7.75 -26.67 -4.41
C ASP A 526 -9.29 -26.74 -4.45
N THR A 527 -9.94 -25.87 -3.66
CA THR A 527 -11.39 -25.64 -3.65
C THR A 527 -11.82 -24.60 -4.70
N PRO A 528 -13.12 -24.50 -5.04
CA PRO A 528 -13.63 -23.42 -5.88
C PRO A 528 -13.36 -22.04 -5.29
N LEU A 529 -13.17 -21.03 -6.15
CA LEU A 529 -13.30 -19.63 -5.71
C LEU A 529 -14.67 -19.43 -5.06
N ALA A 530 -14.77 -18.59 -4.02
CA ALA A 530 -16.02 -18.38 -3.27
C ALA A 530 -17.21 -18.07 -4.19
N VAL A 531 -17.02 -17.20 -5.19
CA VAL A 531 -18.05 -16.83 -6.18
C VAL A 531 -18.48 -17.98 -7.12
N LEU A 532 -17.68 -19.05 -7.23
CA LEU A 532 -17.97 -20.25 -8.02
C LEU A 532 -18.45 -21.42 -7.17
N SER A 533 -18.34 -21.32 -5.85
CA SER A 533 -18.73 -22.39 -4.94
C SER A 533 -20.26 -22.55 -4.90
N ALA A 534 -20.69 -23.79 -4.68
CA ALA A 534 -22.08 -24.12 -4.38
C ALA A 534 -22.38 -24.11 -2.86
N LYS A 535 -21.35 -23.96 -2.01
CA LYS A 535 -21.46 -23.85 -0.56
C LYS A 535 -21.49 -22.36 -0.18
N PRO A 536 -22.18 -21.99 0.91
CA PRO A 536 -22.22 -20.60 1.34
C PRO A 536 -20.88 -20.19 1.94
N HIS A 537 -20.37 -19.04 1.51
CA HIS A 537 -19.12 -18.45 1.95
C HIS A 537 -19.37 -17.20 2.79
N LEU A 538 -18.36 -16.78 3.54
CA LEU A 538 -18.39 -15.48 4.21
C LEU A 538 -17.91 -14.40 3.25
N LEU A 539 -18.39 -13.17 3.45
CA LEU A 539 -17.96 -12.03 2.64
C LEU A 539 -16.42 -11.84 2.65
N TYR A 540 -15.75 -12.25 3.74
CA TYR A 540 -14.29 -12.23 3.83
C TYR A 540 -13.60 -13.07 2.75
N ASP A 541 -14.17 -14.20 2.32
CA ASP A 541 -13.53 -15.16 1.41
C ASP A 541 -13.30 -14.59 0.00
N TYR A 542 -14.05 -13.55 -0.34
CA TYR A 542 -13.97 -12.82 -1.61
C TYR A 542 -12.81 -11.81 -1.63
N PHE A 543 -12.21 -11.46 -0.49
CA PHE A 543 -11.11 -10.50 -0.40
C PHE A 543 -9.78 -11.23 -0.23
N LYS A 544 -8.90 -11.11 -1.22
CA LYS A 544 -7.55 -11.70 -1.17
C LYS A 544 -6.55 -10.65 -0.71
N GLN A 545 -5.74 -11.01 0.28
CA GLN A 545 -4.67 -10.14 0.80
C GLN A 545 -3.68 -9.83 -0.32
N ARG A 546 -3.38 -8.55 -0.53
CA ARG A 546 -2.28 -8.14 -1.40
C ARG A 546 -0.96 -8.34 -0.66
N PHE A 547 0.11 -8.53 -1.41
CA PHE A 547 1.45 -8.71 -0.87
C PHE A 547 2.49 -8.11 -1.83
N ALA A 548 3.63 -7.72 -1.28
CA ALA A 548 4.69 -7.03 -2.01
C ALA A 548 5.53 -8.02 -2.81
N GLN A 549 5.90 -7.62 -4.04
CA GLN A 549 6.76 -8.40 -4.91
C GLN A 549 7.62 -7.46 -5.76
N VAL A 550 8.95 -7.57 -5.63
CA VAL A 550 9.96 -6.80 -6.40
C VAL A 550 9.97 -5.30 -6.05
N THR A 551 8.85 -4.60 -6.17
CA THR A 551 8.64 -3.16 -5.91
C THR A 551 9.19 -2.72 -4.57
N ASN A 552 8.82 -3.46 -3.53
CA ASN A 552 9.20 -3.24 -2.15
C ASN A 552 9.34 -4.60 -1.46
N PRO A 553 10.14 -4.70 -0.38
CA PRO A 553 10.31 -5.94 0.35
C PRO A 553 9.19 -6.13 1.39
N PRO A 554 8.76 -7.38 1.66
CA PRO A 554 8.09 -7.69 2.91
C PRO A 554 9.07 -7.57 4.08
N ILE A 555 8.55 -7.41 5.31
CA ILE A 555 9.35 -7.38 6.56
C ILE A 555 9.20 -8.69 7.34
N ASP A 556 10.13 -8.98 8.25
CA ASP A 556 10.08 -10.18 9.10
C ASP A 556 9.32 -9.87 10.41
N PRO A 557 8.06 -10.34 10.58
CA PRO A 557 7.24 -10.02 11.74
C PRO A 557 7.73 -10.68 13.04
N LEU A 558 8.72 -11.57 12.96
CA LEU A 558 9.30 -12.27 14.11
C LEU A 558 10.64 -11.65 14.50
N ARG A 559 11.54 -11.44 13.53
CA ARG A 559 12.91 -10.96 13.78
C ARG A 559 13.01 -9.44 13.85
N GLU A 560 12.13 -8.75 13.14
CA GLU A 560 12.10 -7.29 13.05
C GLU A 560 10.87 -6.72 13.75
N SER A 561 10.20 -7.49 14.62
CA SER A 561 8.96 -7.10 15.29
C SER A 561 9.05 -5.78 16.07
N LEU A 562 10.26 -5.38 16.46
CA LEU A 562 10.54 -4.12 17.18
C LEU A 562 10.15 -2.86 16.39
N VAL A 563 10.14 -2.92 15.05
CA VAL A 563 9.73 -1.79 14.21
C VAL A 563 8.22 -1.77 13.98
N MET A 564 7.50 -2.83 14.37
CA MET A 564 6.08 -3.00 14.12
C MET A 564 5.23 -2.63 15.35
N SER A 565 3.98 -2.21 15.12
CA SER A 565 3.05 -1.96 16.22
C SER A 565 1.59 -2.18 15.83
N LEU A 566 0.83 -2.74 16.77
CA LEU A 566 -0.63 -2.89 16.69
C LEU A 566 -1.38 -1.81 17.50
N THR A 567 -0.66 -0.83 18.04
CA THR A 567 -1.27 0.26 18.80
C THR A 567 -2.27 1.02 17.94
N MET A 568 -3.46 1.27 18.48
CA MET A 568 -4.50 2.08 17.85
C MET A 568 -4.91 3.22 18.78
N GLN A 569 -5.45 4.30 18.23
CA GLN A 569 -5.90 5.45 19.00
C GLN A 569 -7.33 5.80 18.60
N LEU A 570 -8.21 5.91 19.60
CA LEU A 570 -9.62 6.24 19.41
C LEU A 570 -9.90 7.68 19.82
N GLY A 571 -10.79 8.33 19.08
CA GLY A 571 -11.27 9.69 19.34
C GLY A 571 -11.30 10.55 18.09
N ASP A 572 -11.37 11.86 18.33
CA ASP A 572 -11.31 12.92 17.31
C ASP A 572 -9.85 13.18 16.93
N ARG A 573 -9.50 12.99 15.65
CA ARG A 573 -8.15 13.24 15.14
C ARG A 573 -7.98 14.73 14.87
N GLY A 574 -7.05 15.34 15.59
CA GLY A 574 -6.76 16.78 15.49
C GLY A 574 -6.34 17.26 14.10
N ASN A 575 -6.45 18.58 13.90
CA ASN A 575 -6.02 19.25 12.67
C ASN A 575 -4.51 19.08 12.47
N LEU A 576 -4.10 18.63 11.28
CA LEU A 576 -2.70 18.36 10.94
C LEU A 576 -1.85 19.64 10.80
N LEU A 577 -2.45 20.75 10.36
CA LEU A 577 -1.73 21.99 10.07
C LEU A 577 -1.47 22.82 11.34
N ASP A 578 -2.25 22.62 12.39
CA ASP A 578 -2.24 23.44 13.59
C ASP A 578 -1.97 22.57 14.83
N VAL A 579 -1.01 22.95 15.67
CA VAL A 579 -0.59 22.16 16.83
C VAL A 579 -1.31 22.67 18.07
N LYS A 580 -2.14 21.81 18.69
CA LYS A 580 -2.89 22.15 19.90
C LYS A 580 -2.78 21.07 20.98
N PRO A 581 -2.80 21.45 22.28
CA PRO A 581 -2.84 20.50 23.39
C PRO A 581 -4.00 19.52 23.29
N ASP A 582 -5.18 19.98 22.86
CA ASP A 582 -6.39 19.16 22.78
C ASP A 582 -6.25 17.96 21.82
N HIS A 583 -5.35 18.04 20.84
CA HIS A 583 -5.10 16.94 19.90
C HIS A 583 -4.41 15.73 20.58
N ALA A 584 -3.85 15.91 21.79
CA ALA A 584 -3.29 14.80 22.56
C ALA A 584 -4.37 13.92 23.22
N ARG A 585 -5.60 14.44 23.38
CA ARG A 585 -6.72 13.79 24.07
C ARG A 585 -7.32 12.67 23.23
N LEU A 586 -6.65 11.52 23.25
CA LEU A 586 -7.06 10.29 22.59
C LEU A 586 -7.09 9.13 23.60
N LEU A 587 -7.78 8.06 23.22
CA LEU A 587 -7.82 6.81 23.95
C LEU A 587 -6.92 5.79 23.24
N LYS A 588 -5.75 5.52 23.80
CA LYS A 588 -4.76 4.58 23.27
C LYS A 588 -5.14 3.15 23.61
N LEU A 589 -5.16 2.27 22.60
CA LEU A 589 -5.30 0.83 22.72
C LEU A 589 -3.95 0.18 22.40
N GLU A 590 -3.44 -0.70 23.25
CA GLU A 590 -2.22 -1.45 22.95
C GLU A 590 -2.45 -2.59 21.93
N SER A 591 -3.72 -3.00 21.74
CA SER A 591 -4.13 -4.03 20.80
C SER A 591 -5.49 -3.67 20.17
N PRO A 592 -5.73 -3.98 18.88
CA PRO A 592 -7.04 -3.80 18.27
C PRO A 592 -8.03 -4.88 18.67
N VAL A 593 -7.60 -5.94 19.38
CA VAL A 593 -8.43 -7.10 19.73
C VAL A 593 -8.99 -6.95 21.15
N LEU A 594 -10.22 -6.47 21.25
CA LEU A 594 -10.87 -6.16 22.52
C LEU A 594 -11.58 -7.38 23.11
N GLY A 595 -11.46 -7.55 24.43
CA GLY A 595 -12.38 -8.37 25.22
C GLY A 595 -13.58 -7.56 25.70
N ASP A 596 -14.59 -8.23 26.26
CA ASP A 596 -15.82 -7.56 26.75
C ASP A 596 -15.52 -6.43 27.75
N ILE A 597 -14.61 -6.68 28.71
CA ILE A 597 -14.22 -5.69 29.74
C ILE A 597 -13.53 -4.47 29.13
N GLU A 598 -12.66 -4.66 28.13
CA GLU A 598 -11.96 -3.56 27.48
C GLU A 598 -12.92 -2.72 26.62
N LEU A 599 -13.91 -3.37 25.97
CA LEU A 599 -14.97 -2.67 25.26
C LEU A 599 -15.83 -1.82 26.22
N ASP A 600 -16.12 -2.34 27.42
CA ASP A 600 -16.83 -1.57 28.45
C ASP A 600 -15.99 -0.42 28.99
N GLN A 601 -14.66 -0.61 29.13
CA GLN A 601 -13.74 0.49 29.45
C GLN A 601 -13.74 1.57 28.37
N VAL A 602 -13.80 1.21 27.08
CA VAL A 602 -13.97 2.19 26.00
C VAL A 602 -15.26 2.99 26.20
N ARG A 603 -16.39 2.33 26.48
CA ARG A 603 -17.69 3.00 26.73
C ARG A 603 -17.67 3.92 27.96
N GLN A 604 -16.87 3.58 28.97
CA GLN A 604 -16.77 4.31 30.25
C GLN A 604 -15.62 5.30 30.32
N SER A 605 -14.81 5.42 29.27
CA SER A 605 -13.59 6.24 29.21
C SER A 605 -13.82 7.77 29.30
N GLY A 606 -15.07 8.21 29.28
CA GLY A 606 -15.43 9.63 29.17
C GLY A 606 -15.33 10.19 27.75
N PHE A 607 -15.05 9.36 26.75
CA PHE A 607 -15.25 9.68 25.35
C PHE A 607 -16.71 9.42 24.95
N GLU A 608 -17.33 10.40 24.33
CA GLU A 608 -18.72 10.33 23.88
C GLU A 608 -18.92 9.19 22.89
N THR A 609 -19.56 8.11 23.36
CA THR A 609 -19.71 6.85 22.61
C THR A 609 -21.17 6.65 22.19
N ALA A 610 -21.40 6.14 20.98
CA ALA A 610 -22.70 5.67 20.53
C ALA A 610 -22.60 4.22 20.05
N SER A 611 -23.54 3.37 20.46
CA SER A 611 -23.64 2.00 19.96
C SER A 611 -24.78 1.91 18.96
N LEU A 612 -24.48 1.39 17.76
CA LEU A 612 -25.40 1.30 16.64
C LEU A 612 -25.62 -0.17 16.30
N SER A 613 -26.88 -0.57 16.20
CA SER A 613 -27.26 -1.92 15.82
C SER A 613 -26.94 -2.18 14.35
N THR A 614 -26.36 -3.35 14.06
CA THR A 614 -26.18 -3.86 12.70
C THR A 614 -27.20 -4.94 12.34
N LEU A 615 -28.30 -5.05 13.11
CA LEU A 615 -29.39 -5.97 12.82
C LEU A 615 -30.39 -5.38 11.82
N PHE A 616 -31.07 -6.23 11.08
CA PHE A 616 -32.13 -5.81 10.15
C PHE A 616 -33.25 -6.85 10.01
N GLU A 617 -34.46 -6.39 9.72
CA GLU A 617 -35.64 -7.24 9.61
C GLU A 617 -35.64 -8.11 8.34
N ILE A 618 -35.91 -9.39 8.48
CA ILE A 618 -35.97 -10.35 7.36
C ILE A 618 -37.19 -10.08 6.47
N ALA A 619 -38.29 -9.59 7.06
CA ALA A 619 -39.51 -9.24 6.34
C ALA A 619 -39.30 -8.19 5.23
N SER A 620 -38.19 -7.44 5.29
CA SER A 620 -37.80 -6.47 4.27
C SER A 620 -37.36 -7.07 2.92
N GLY A 621 -37.17 -8.39 2.85
CA GLY A 621 -36.72 -9.11 1.65
C GLY A 621 -35.28 -8.80 1.25
N PRO A 622 -34.82 -9.22 0.06
CA PRO A 622 -33.42 -9.06 -0.38
C PRO A 622 -32.94 -7.60 -0.46
N SER A 623 -33.84 -6.66 -0.74
CA SER A 623 -33.53 -5.22 -0.74
C SER A 623 -33.40 -4.63 0.68
N GLY A 624 -33.73 -5.41 1.71
CA GLY A 624 -33.62 -5.02 3.11
C GLY A 624 -32.19 -4.72 3.53
N LEU A 625 -31.21 -5.50 3.06
CA LEU A 625 -29.80 -5.29 3.40
C LEU A 625 -29.31 -3.90 2.97
N GLN A 626 -29.56 -3.52 1.71
CA GLN A 626 -29.14 -2.21 1.20
C GLN A 626 -29.77 -1.05 1.98
N ARG A 627 -31.07 -1.16 2.31
CA ARG A 627 -31.77 -0.15 3.12
C ARG A 627 -31.20 -0.06 4.52
N ALA A 628 -30.93 -1.21 5.16
CA ALA A 628 -30.35 -1.27 6.49
C ALA A 628 -28.94 -0.65 6.55
N VAL A 629 -28.09 -0.95 5.56
CA VAL A 629 -26.76 -0.34 5.42
C VAL A 629 -26.85 1.18 5.24
N THR A 630 -27.78 1.64 4.39
CA THR A 630 -28.00 3.07 4.17
C THR A 630 -28.48 3.78 5.45
N ALA A 631 -29.41 3.15 6.19
CA ALA A 631 -29.90 3.67 7.47
C ALA A 631 -28.78 3.72 8.52
N LEU A 632 -27.95 2.68 8.61
CA LEU A 632 -26.79 2.64 9.50
C LEU A 632 -25.81 3.78 9.19
N CYS A 633 -25.54 4.04 7.91
CA CYS A 633 -24.69 5.16 7.49
C CYS A 633 -25.24 6.52 7.95
N GLN A 634 -26.56 6.72 7.80
CA GLN A 634 -27.22 7.96 8.24
C GLN A 634 -27.18 8.12 9.76
N GLN A 635 -27.48 7.05 10.52
CA GLN A 635 -27.41 7.05 11.98
C GLN A 635 -26.00 7.33 12.47
N ALA A 636 -24.99 6.74 11.84
CA ALA A 636 -23.58 7.02 12.14
C ALA A 636 -23.23 8.49 11.89
N ALA A 637 -23.62 9.05 10.75
CA ALA A 637 -23.37 10.46 10.45
C ALA A 637 -24.06 11.40 11.46
N GLU A 638 -25.30 11.11 11.85
CA GLU A 638 -26.03 11.88 12.85
C GLU A 638 -25.39 11.78 14.24
N ALA A 639 -24.99 10.58 14.66
CA ALA A 639 -24.29 10.37 15.91
C ALA A 639 -22.99 11.21 15.97
N VAL A 640 -22.20 11.22 14.90
CA VAL A 640 -20.97 12.03 14.86
C VAL A 640 -21.28 13.53 14.89
N ARG A 641 -22.30 13.99 14.16
CA ARG A 641 -22.75 15.39 14.23
C ARG A 641 -23.21 15.80 15.62
N SER A 642 -23.80 14.87 16.37
CA SER A 642 -24.18 15.06 17.78
C SER A 642 -23.01 15.04 18.77
N GLY A 643 -21.76 14.87 18.28
CA GLY A 643 -20.54 14.91 19.09
C GLY A 643 -20.02 13.54 19.53
N LYS A 644 -20.48 12.43 18.95
CA LYS A 644 -20.01 11.08 19.29
C LYS A 644 -18.66 10.78 18.63
N THR A 645 -17.64 10.64 19.47
CA THR A 645 -16.23 10.43 19.09
C THR A 645 -15.84 8.96 18.97
N VAL A 646 -16.68 8.05 19.44
CA VAL A 646 -16.55 6.60 19.23
C VAL A 646 -17.89 6.00 18.82
N LEU A 647 -17.91 5.28 17.71
CA LEU A 647 -19.06 4.48 17.25
C LEU A 647 -18.78 3.00 17.49
N VAL A 648 -19.70 2.29 18.12
CA VAL A 648 -19.64 0.84 18.30
C VAL A 648 -20.71 0.20 17.42
N LEU A 649 -20.30 -0.47 16.34
CA LEU A 649 -21.20 -1.21 15.46
C LEU A 649 -21.39 -2.62 16.05
N SER A 650 -22.62 -2.99 16.43
CA SER A 650 -22.85 -4.23 17.18
C SER A 650 -24.00 -5.08 16.61
N ASP A 651 -23.74 -6.38 16.45
CA ASP A 651 -24.74 -7.39 16.07
C ASP A 651 -25.38 -8.10 17.28
N ARG A 652 -25.15 -7.58 18.50
CA ARG A 652 -25.80 -8.01 19.75
C ARG A 652 -26.57 -6.90 20.45
N LEU A 653 -26.97 -5.86 19.71
CA LEU A 653 -27.82 -4.77 20.18
C LEU A 653 -29.07 -4.63 19.29
N ASP A 654 -30.21 -4.37 19.90
CA ASP A 654 -31.42 -3.97 19.17
C ASP A 654 -31.35 -2.49 18.73
N HIS A 655 -32.31 -2.04 17.91
CA HIS A 655 -32.37 -0.64 17.46
C HIS A 655 -32.62 0.37 18.58
N ALA A 656 -33.06 -0.07 19.76
CA ALA A 656 -33.19 0.75 20.96
C ALA A 656 -31.92 0.78 21.82
N GLY A 657 -30.85 0.07 21.41
CA GLY A 657 -29.57 -0.01 22.10
C GLY A 657 -29.55 -1.00 23.25
N ASN A 658 -30.54 -1.88 23.38
CA ASN A 658 -30.57 -2.91 24.41
C ASN A 658 -29.81 -4.17 23.94
N PRO A 659 -29.10 -4.87 24.83
CA PRO A 659 -28.53 -6.18 24.54
C PRO A 659 -29.58 -7.15 24.02
N THR A 660 -29.29 -7.81 22.89
CA THR A 660 -30.16 -8.79 22.27
C THR A 660 -29.36 -9.93 21.65
N THR A 661 -30.04 -11.00 21.31
CA THR A 661 -29.51 -12.08 20.48
C THR A 661 -30.27 -12.11 19.16
N LEU A 662 -29.65 -12.66 18.11
CA LEU A 662 -30.35 -12.87 16.85
C LEU A 662 -31.65 -13.66 17.05
N THR A 663 -32.74 -13.20 16.44
CA THR A 663 -34.07 -13.80 16.55
C THR A 663 -34.55 -14.30 15.19
N VAL A 664 -35.70 -14.97 15.14
CA VAL A 664 -36.28 -15.45 13.87
C VAL A 664 -36.60 -14.30 12.90
N GLU A 665 -36.85 -13.09 13.44
CA GLU A 665 -37.33 -11.93 12.68
C GLU A 665 -36.20 -11.02 12.17
N TYR A 666 -35.03 -11.07 12.80
CA TYR A 666 -33.89 -10.19 12.52
C TYR A 666 -32.67 -11.00 12.05
N SER A 667 -32.08 -10.57 10.95
CA SER A 667 -30.74 -10.98 10.49
C SER A 667 -29.72 -9.87 10.77
N TYR A 668 -28.49 -10.00 10.27
CA TYR A 668 -27.40 -9.05 10.52
C TYR A 668 -26.78 -8.56 9.20
N ILE A 669 -26.37 -7.29 9.18
CA ILE A 669 -25.48 -6.77 8.15
C ILE A 669 -24.10 -7.41 8.39
N PRO A 670 -23.47 -8.08 7.40
CA PRO A 670 -22.12 -8.60 7.55
C PRO A 670 -21.18 -7.51 8.08
N PRO A 671 -20.39 -7.77 9.14
CA PRO A 671 -19.62 -6.73 9.82
C PRO A 671 -18.62 -6.03 8.89
N LEU A 672 -18.07 -6.75 7.90
CA LEU A 672 -17.20 -6.18 6.87
C LEU A 672 -17.92 -5.13 6.00
N LEU A 673 -19.16 -5.42 5.58
CA LEU A 673 -19.99 -4.46 4.84
C LEU A 673 -20.41 -3.29 5.74
N ALA A 674 -20.80 -3.56 6.98
CA ALA A 674 -21.22 -2.53 7.93
C ALA A 674 -20.11 -1.50 8.19
N VAL A 675 -18.90 -1.96 8.50
CA VAL A 675 -17.77 -1.06 8.77
C VAL A 675 -17.31 -0.32 7.52
N GLY A 676 -17.20 -1.00 6.38
CA GLY A 676 -16.78 -0.38 5.12
C GLY A 676 -17.75 0.70 4.66
N ALA A 677 -19.06 0.41 4.69
CA ALA A 677 -20.09 1.37 4.30
C ALA A 677 -20.09 2.62 5.18
N VAL A 678 -20.06 2.44 6.51
CA VAL A 678 -19.99 3.56 7.47
C VAL A 678 -18.69 4.36 7.28
N HIS A 679 -17.55 3.69 7.15
CA HIS A 679 -16.24 4.31 6.95
C HIS A 679 -16.24 5.24 5.73
N HIS A 680 -16.61 4.72 4.55
CA HIS A 680 -16.65 5.50 3.32
C HIS A 680 -17.73 6.57 3.32
N HIS A 681 -18.88 6.31 3.95
CA HIS A 681 -19.92 7.32 4.08
C HIS A 681 -19.45 8.51 4.93
N LEU A 682 -18.80 8.26 6.08
CA LEU A 682 -18.25 9.32 6.92
C LEU A 682 -17.14 10.11 6.23
N ILE A 683 -16.31 9.47 5.39
CA ILE A 683 -15.31 10.19 4.56
C ILE A 683 -16.01 11.16 3.61
N ARG A 684 -17.00 10.69 2.85
CA ARG A 684 -17.76 11.53 1.90
C ARG A 684 -18.51 12.69 2.58
N GLN A 685 -18.90 12.52 3.84
CA GLN A 685 -19.57 13.55 4.62
C GLN A 685 -18.59 14.50 5.35
N GLY A 686 -17.27 14.28 5.27
CA GLY A 686 -16.28 15.06 6.00
C GLY A 686 -16.35 14.87 7.52
N LEU A 687 -16.79 13.69 7.97
CA LEU A 687 -17.01 13.38 9.40
C LEU A 687 -16.04 12.32 9.93
N ARG A 688 -15.25 11.67 9.07
CA ARG A 688 -14.44 10.50 9.45
C ARG A 688 -13.33 10.83 10.45
N MET A 689 -12.77 12.04 10.48
CA MET A 689 -11.71 12.39 11.45
C MET A 689 -12.27 12.58 12.86
N ARG A 690 -13.56 12.90 12.97
CA ARG A 690 -14.21 13.24 14.25
C ARG A 690 -14.61 12.03 15.09
N THR A 691 -14.39 10.81 14.60
CA THR A 691 -14.83 9.61 15.29
C THR A 691 -13.97 8.38 14.98
N SER A 692 -13.98 7.41 15.87
CA SER A 692 -13.41 6.08 15.66
C SER A 692 -14.50 5.01 15.60
N ILE A 693 -14.25 3.91 14.88
CA ILE A 693 -15.26 2.85 14.69
C ILE A 693 -14.74 1.57 15.36
N VAL A 694 -15.50 1.04 16.31
CA VAL A 694 -15.25 -0.25 16.95
C VAL A 694 -16.30 -1.24 16.47
N VAL A 695 -15.89 -2.45 16.11
CA VAL A 695 -16.81 -3.50 15.64
C VAL A 695 -16.98 -4.55 16.73
N ASP A 696 -18.19 -4.71 17.24
CA ASP A 696 -18.57 -5.69 18.26
C ASP A 696 -19.40 -6.80 17.60
N THR A 697 -18.75 -7.90 17.19
CA THR A 697 -19.36 -8.84 16.25
C THR A 697 -19.18 -10.30 16.63
N ALA A 698 -20.18 -11.11 16.28
CA ALA A 698 -20.08 -12.56 16.29
C ALA A 698 -19.30 -13.11 15.09
N GLN A 699 -19.34 -12.45 13.92
CA GLN A 699 -18.76 -12.96 12.68
C GLN A 699 -17.31 -12.49 12.46
N CYS A 700 -16.43 -12.78 13.42
CA CYS A 700 -14.99 -12.54 13.33
C CYS A 700 -14.20 -13.49 14.24
N TRP A 701 -13.36 -14.35 13.66
CA TRP A 701 -12.60 -15.36 14.42
C TRP A 701 -11.21 -15.70 13.86
N SER A 702 -10.97 -15.45 12.56
CA SER A 702 -9.68 -15.73 11.92
C SER A 702 -8.84 -14.46 11.78
N THR A 703 -7.51 -14.61 11.67
CA THR A 703 -6.57 -13.50 11.44
C THR A 703 -6.96 -12.65 10.22
N HIS A 704 -7.48 -13.30 9.18
CA HIS A 704 -7.96 -12.64 7.96
C HIS A 704 -9.20 -11.76 8.22
N HIS A 705 -10.15 -12.20 9.07
CA HIS A 705 -11.35 -11.41 9.37
C HIS A 705 -10.99 -10.08 10.05
N PHE A 706 -10.10 -10.10 11.05
CA PHE A 706 -9.60 -8.88 11.70
C PHE A 706 -8.90 -7.96 10.70
N ALA A 707 -8.03 -8.52 9.85
CA ALA A 707 -7.33 -7.74 8.84
C ALA A 707 -8.29 -7.07 7.84
N CYS A 708 -9.37 -7.74 7.42
CA CYS A 708 -10.39 -7.14 6.57
C CYS A 708 -11.12 -6.00 7.30
N LEU A 709 -11.65 -6.25 8.51
CA LEU A 709 -12.37 -5.22 9.27
C LEU A 709 -11.53 -3.96 9.48
N ILE A 710 -10.26 -4.12 9.86
CA ILE A 710 -9.34 -3.00 10.09
C ILE A 710 -8.97 -2.31 8.77
N GLY A 711 -8.68 -3.09 7.72
CA GLY A 711 -8.34 -2.55 6.39
C GLY A 711 -9.47 -1.73 5.77
N TYR A 712 -10.73 -1.98 6.15
CA TYR A 712 -11.92 -1.24 5.72
C TYR A 712 -12.47 -0.24 6.75
N GLY A 713 -11.73 0.03 7.84
CA GLY A 713 -11.97 1.20 8.68
C GLY A 713 -12.25 0.96 10.16
N ALA A 714 -12.29 -0.29 10.62
CA ALA A 714 -12.37 -0.60 12.05
C ALA A 714 -11.09 -0.15 12.77
N SER A 715 -11.25 0.56 13.88
CA SER A 715 -10.16 0.96 14.76
C SER A 715 -9.85 -0.12 15.80
N ALA A 716 -10.85 -0.91 16.18
CA ALA A 716 -10.73 -2.08 17.04
C ALA A 716 -11.90 -3.06 16.80
N VAL A 717 -11.74 -4.31 17.22
CA VAL A 717 -12.73 -5.38 17.05
C VAL A 717 -12.88 -6.15 18.37
N CYS A 718 -14.11 -6.31 18.83
CA CYS A 718 -14.51 -7.20 19.92
C CYS A 718 -15.16 -8.47 19.32
N PRO A 719 -14.44 -9.60 19.24
CA PRO A 719 -14.91 -10.85 18.63
C PRO A 719 -15.67 -11.71 19.66
N TYR A 720 -16.79 -11.19 20.20
CA TYR A 720 -17.39 -11.74 21.41
C TYR A 720 -17.78 -13.22 21.28
N LEU A 721 -18.29 -13.65 20.12
CA LEU A 721 -18.72 -15.04 19.93
C LEU A 721 -17.52 -16.00 19.75
N ALA A 722 -16.40 -15.53 19.22
CA ALA A 722 -15.17 -16.31 19.14
C ALA A 722 -14.58 -16.54 20.54
N LEU A 723 -14.55 -15.50 21.39
CA LEU A 723 -14.15 -15.63 22.78
C LEU A 723 -15.08 -16.57 23.56
N GLU A 724 -16.38 -16.49 23.31
CA GLU A 724 -17.35 -17.43 23.88
C GLU A 724 -17.12 -18.87 23.41
N THR A 725 -16.78 -19.05 22.14
CA THR A 725 -16.42 -20.36 21.57
C THR A 725 -15.18 -20.94 22.25
N VAL A 726 -14.19 -20.12 22.58
CA VAL A 726 -13.02 -20.53 23.37
C VAL A 726 -13.43 -20.96 24.78
N ARG A 727 -14.31 -20.20 25.47
CA ARG A 727 -14.82 -20.57 26.79
C ARG A 727 -15.55 -21.92 26.77
N GLN A 728 -16.38 -22.14 25.76
CA GLN A 728 -17.11 -23.40 25.60
C GLN A 728 -16.17 -24.57 25.31
N TRP A 729 -15.22 -24.40 24.38
CA TRP A 729 -14.23 -25.44 24.06
C TRP A 729 -13.40 -25.83 25.28
N TRP A 730 -12.90 -24.84 26.03
CA TRP A 730 -12.10 -25.08 27.22
C TRP A 730 -12.91 -25.84 28.26
N GLY A 731 -14.16 -25.42 28.51
CA GLY A 731 -15.03 -26.04 29.50
C GLY A 731 -15.67 -27.38 29.09
N ASP A 732 -15.40 -27.87 27.88
CA ASP A 732 -15.89 -29.15 27.40
C ASP A 732 -15.18 -30.34 28.08
N SER A 733 -15.96 -31.35 28.48
CA SER A 733 -15.45 -32.52 29.22
C SER A 733 -14.38 -33.30 28.47
N ARG A 734 -14.44 -33.34 27.12
CA ARG A 734 -13.43 -34.00 26.30
C ARG A 734 -12.14 -33.20 26.32
N THR A 735 -12.21 -31.88 26.18
CA THR A 735 -11.04 -31.00 26.23
C THR A 735 -10.33 -31.12 27.58
N GLN A 736 -11.09 -31.05 28.68
CA GLN A 736 -10.55 -31.23 30.03
C GLN A 736 -9.84 -32.59 30.17
N SER A 737 -10.46 -33.68 29.72
CA SER A 737 -9.82 -35.01 29.74
C SER A 737 -8.57 -35.11 28.87
N LEU A 738 -8.51 -34.41 27.73
CA LEU A 738 -7.31 -34.37 26.88
C LEU A 738 -6.16 -33.58 27.54
N MET A 739 -6.49 -32.51 28.26
CA MET A 739 -5.52 -31.74 29.05
C MET A 739 -4.98 -32.56 30.22
N GLU A 740 -5.86 -33.26 30.98
CA GLU A 740 -5.45 -34.15 32.08
C GLU A 740 -4.52 -35.27 31.61
N ARG A 741 -4.75 -35.82 30.41
CA ARG A 741 -3.92 -36.88 29.81
C ARG A 741 -2.66 -36.35 29.13
N GLY A 742 -2.41 -35.04 29.14
CA GLY A 742 -1.24 -34.41 28.53
C GLY A 742 -1.22 -34.46 27.00
N LYS A 743 -2.36 -34.72 26.34
CA LYS A 743 -2.47 -34.68 24.87
C LYS A 743 -2.59 -33.27 24.32
N ILE A 744 -3.18 -32.37 25.11
CA ILE A 744 -3.23 -30.93 24.87
C ILE A 744 -2.54 -30.27 26.07
N LYS A 745 -1.85 -29.15 25.83
CA LYS A 745 -1.24 -28.36 26.90
C LYS A 745 -2.33 -27.90 27.86
N SER A 746 -2.24 -28.29 29.13
CA SER A 746 -3.15 -27.81 30.17
C SER A 746 -2.87 -26.33 30.45
N VAL A 747 -3.89 -25.49 30.29
CA VAL A 747 -3.84 -24.04 30.54
C VAL A 747 -5.13 -23.60 31.23
N PRO A 748 -5.10 -22.58 32.10
CA PRO A 748 -6.32 -21.94 32.63
C PRO A 748 -7.18 -21.31 31.53
N LEU A 749 -8.46 -21.02 31.84
CA LEU A 749 -9.38 -20.44 30.85
C LEU A 749 -8.90 -19.06 30.41
N ALA A 750 -8.45 -18.23 31.36
CA ALA A 750 -7.95 -16.90 31.03
C ALA A 750 -6.75 -16.96 30.08
N ALA A 751 -5.87 -17.96 30.27
CA ALA A 751 -4.73 -18.18 29.40
C ALA A 751 -5.14 -18.68 28.01
N ALA A 752 -6.18 -19.50 27.88
CA ALA A 752 -6.69 -19.94 26.57
C ALA A 752 -7.25 -18.76 25.75
N GLN A 753 -7.99 -17.84 26.39
CA GLN A 753 -8.45 -16.62 25.73
C GLN A 753 -7.28 -15.67 25.37
N ALA A 754 -6.29 -15.55 26.25
CA ALA A 754 -5.08 -14.77 25.98
C ALA A 754 -4.25 -15.35 24.81
N ASN A 755 -4.14 -16.68 24.72
CA ASN A 755 -3.50 -17.37 23.61
C ASN A 755 -4.21 -17.08 22.29
N TYR A 756 -5.54 -17.15 22.27
CA TYR A 756 -6.33 -16.81 21.09
C TYR A 756 -6.06 -15.35 20.64
N ARG A 757 -6.11 -14.39 21.58
CA ARG A 757 -5.75 -12.99 21.28
C ARG A 757 -4.34 -12.88 20.70
N LYS A 758 -3.36 -13.52 21.34
CA LYS A 758 -1.96 -13.49 20.91
C LYS A 758 -1.78 -14.05 19.49
N ALA A 759 -2.47 -15.14 19.17
CA ALA A 759 -2.46 -15.73 17.82
C ALA A 759 -3.01 -14.75 16.77
N ILE A 760 -4.06 -13.99 17.10
CA ILE A 760 -4.60 -12.95 16.22
C ILE A 760 -3.62 -11.78 16.05
N GLU A 761 -3.00 -11.31 17.14
CA GLU A 761 -2.00 -10.24 17.12
C GLU A 761 -0.81 -10.60 16.23
N ASP A 762 -0.23 -11.79 16.43
CA ASP A 762 0.89 -12.26 15.61
C ASP A 762 0.47 -12.49 14.15
N GLY A 763 -0.76 -12.96 13.93
CA GLY A 763 -1.36 -13.10 12.61
C GLY A 763 -1.57 -11.77 11.89
N LEU A 764 -1.97 -10.71 12.61
CA LEU A 764 -2.06 -9.36 12.06
C LEU A 764 -0.67 -8.87 11.66
N LEU A 765 0.32 -8.94 12.56
CA LEU A 765 1.71 -8.56 12.23
C LEU A 765 2.20 -9.29 10.98
N LYS A 766 1.92 -10.59 10.84
CA LYS A 766 2.23 -11.35 9.62
C LYS A 766 1.53 -10.80 8.39
N ILE A 767 0.25 -10.46 8.46
CA ILE A 767 -0.51 -9.93 7.31
C ILE A 767 0.03 -8.57 6.87
N LEU A 768 0.31 -7.68 7.82
CA LEU A 768 0.93 -6.38 7.58
C LEU A 768 2.29 -6.55 6.89
N SER A 769 3.09 -7.49 7.39
CA SER A 769 4.46 -7.70 6.92
C SER A 769 4.54 -8.20 5.47
N LYS A 770 3.50 -8.87 4.97
CA LYS A 770 3.43 -9.32 3.56
C LYS A 770 3.53 -8.17 2.56
N MET A 771 3.04 -6.98 2.93
CA MET A 771 3.17 -5.76 2.12
C MET A 771 4.35 -4.89 2.55
N GLY A 772 5.09 -5.28 3.60
CA GLY A 772 6.16 -4.48 4.21
C GLY A 772 5.65 -3.34 5.08
N ILE A 773 4.41 -3.42 5.58
CA ILE A 773 3.80 -2.37 6.43
C ILE A 773 4.17 -2.66 7.88
N SER A 774 4.62 -1.64 8.61
CA SER A 774 5.07 -1.80 10.00
C SER A 774 3.97 -1.48 11.02
N LEU A 775 3.14 -0.45 10.77
CA LEU A 775 2.11 -0.01 11.72
C LEU A 775 0.70 -0.36 11.27
N LEU A 776 -0.11 -0.83 12.22
CA LEU A 776 -1.54 -1.04 12.00
C LEU A 776 -2.29 0.25 11.68
N SER A 777 -1.83 1.40 12.20
CA SER A 777 -2.43 2.71 11.90
C SER A 777 -2.32 3.12 10.43
N SER A 778 -1.26 2.70 9.73
CA SER A 778 -1.13 2.91 8.28
C SER A 778 -1.89 1.85 7.45
N TYR A 779 -2.07 0.65 8.00
CA TYR A 779 -2.88 -0.40 7.38
C TYR A 779 -4.39 -0.11 7.49
N HIS A 780 -4.80 0.57 8.56
CA HIS A 780 -6.17 0.98 8.84
C HIS A 780 -6.73 1.84 7.71
N GLY A 781 -7.82 1.39 7.06
CA GLY A 781 -8.44 2.10 5.94
C GLY A 781 -7.67 2.05 4.61
N ALA A 782 -6.55 1.30 4.54
CA ALA A 782 -5.71 1.23 3.36
C ALA A 782 -6.16 0.23 2.29
N GLN A 783 -7.14 -0.63 2.61
CA GLN A 783 -7.71 -1.61 1.67
C GLN A 783 -6.63 -2.46 0.96
N ILE A 784 -5.74 -3.10 1.71
CA ILE A 784 -4.65 -3.95 1.16
C ILE A 784 -5.21 -5.32 0.71
N PHE A 785 -6.23 -5.27 -0.13
CA PHE A 785 -7.00 -6.40 -0.62
C PHE A 785 -7.33 -6.23 -2.10
N GLU A 786 -7.54 -7.35 -2.76
CA GLU A 786 -8.23 -7.43 -4.05
C GLU A 786 -9.50 -8.25 -3.87
N ALA A 787 -10.62 -7.74 -4.37
CA ALA A 787 -11.87 -8.46 -4.39
C ALA A 787 -11.96 -9.34 -5.66
N ILE A 788 -12.35 -10.59 -5.49
CA ILE A 788 -12.59 -11.53 -6.58
C ILE A 788 -14.05 -11.97 -6.51
N GLY A 789 -14.83 -11.62 -7.52
CA GLY A 789 -16.25 -12.01 -7.57
C GLY A 789 -17.20 -11.06 -6.84
N ILE A 790 -16.85 -9.78 -6.67
CA ILE A 790 -17.73 -8.77 -6.06
C ILE A 790 -18.27 -7.81 -7.14
N GLY A 791 -19.59 -7.61 -7.16
CA GLY A 791 -20.30 -6.73 -8.08
C GLY A 791 -20.09 -5.24 -7.80
N SER A 792 -20.37 -4.41 -8.81
CA SER A 792 -20.15 -2.96 -8.78
C SER A 792 -21.02 -2.24 -7.73
N ASP A 793 -22.26 -2.70 -7.54
CA ASP A 793 -23.20 -2.19 -6.54
C ASP A 793 -22.69 -2.40 -5.11
N LEU A 794 -22.17 -3.59 -4.79
CA LEU A 794 -21.62 -3.92 -3.48
C LEU A 794 -20.29 -3.19 -3.22
N LEU A 795 -19.43 -3.06 -4.24
CA LEU A 795 -18.21 -2.24 -4.15
C LEU A 795 -18.54 -0.78 -3.81
N HIS A 796 -19.48 -0.16 -4.53
CA HIS A 796 -19.85 1.23 -4.28
C HIS A 796 -20.51 1.43 -2.91
N LEU A 797 -21.24 0.43 -2.42
CA LEU A 797 -21.92 0.49 -1.14
C LEU A 797 -20.91 0.48 0.04
N GLY A 798 -19.90 -0.39 0.01
CA GLY A 798 -19.04 -0.64 1.18
C GLY A 798 -17.53 -0.63 0.96
N PHE A 799 -17.03 -0.69 -0.27
CA PHE A 799 -15.61 -1.03 -0.56
C PHE A 799 -15.00 -0.17 -1.67
N TYR A 800 -15.42 1.10 -1.75
CA TYR A 800 -14.98 2.02 -2.79
C TYR A 800 -13.45 2.14 -2.84
N GLY A 801 -12.86 1.97 -4.02
CA GLY A 801 -11.39 1.98 -4.23
C GLY A 801 -10.73 0.61 -4.26
N THR A 802 -11.43 -0.48 -3.93
CA THR A 802 -10.90 -1.85 -4.01
C THR A 802 -11.04 -2.44 -5.42
N ALA A 803 -9.96 -2.96 -5.98
CA ALA A 803 -9.97 -3.64 -7.28
C ALA A 803 -10.91 -4.86 -7.25
N SER A 804 -11.79 -4.96 -8.25
CA SER A 804 -12.64 -6.12 -8.53
C SER A 804 -12.81 -6.27 -10.03
N ARG A 805 -11.88 -6.99 -10.65
CA ARG A 805 -11.72 -7.02 -12.11
C ARG A 805 -12.80 -7.82 -12.83
N LEU A 806 -13.42 -8.77 -12.14
CA LEU A 806 -14.38 -9.71 -12.74
C LEU A 806 -15.84 -9.26 -12.61
N GLY A 807 -16.17 -8.39 -11.64
CA GLY A 807 -17.55 -8.26 -11.17
C GLY A 807 -18.01 -9.52 -10.43
N GLY A 808 -19.29 -9.59 -10.04
CA GLY A 808 -19.86 -10.77 -9.37
C GLY A 808 -20.97 -10.40 -8.40
N LEU A 809 -20.87 -10.92 -7.18
CA LEU A 809 -21.87 -10.88 -6.11
C LEU A 809 -22.47 -9.48 -5.91
N SER A 810 -23.77 -9.38 -6.13
CA SER A 810 -24.57 -8.18 -5.86
C SER A 810 -24.98 -8.07 -4.39
N VAL A 811 -25.47 -6.90 -3.98
CA VAL A 811 -25.98 -6.69 -2.61
C VAL A 811 -27.16 -7.63 -2.30
N ALA A 812 -28.01 -7.93 -3.29
CA ALA A 812 -29.16 -8.80 -3.12
C ALA A 812 -28.75 -10.28 -2.96
N GLU A 813 -27.73 -10.73 -3.70
CA GLU A 813 -27.20 -12.09 -3.58
C GLU A 813 -26.46 -12.29 -2.26
N LEU A 814 -25.69 -11.29 -1.80
CA LEU A 814 -25.11 -11.31 -0.46
C LEU A 814 -26.18 -11.42 0.63
N ALA A 815 -27.30 -10.70 0.50
CA ALA A 815 -28.41 -10.83 1.43
C ALA A 815 -28.99 -12.25 1.46
N GLN A 816 -29.09 -12.91 0.30
CA GLN A 816 -29.55 -14.30 0.21
C GLN A 816 -28.56 -15.27 0.87
N GLU A 817 -27.25 -15.07 0.68
CA GLU A 817 -26.21 -15.89 1.30
C GLU A 817 -26.26 -15.78 2.84
N VAL A 818 -26.38 -14.56 3.37
CA VAL A 818 -26.58 -14.33 4.82
C VAL A 818 -27.85 -14.98 5.34
N LEU A 819 -28.96 -14.85 4.62
CA LEU A 819 -30.23 -15.48 4.98
C LEU A 819 -30.16 -17.01 4.91
N SER A 820 -29.30 -17.57 4.07
CA SER A 820 -29.10 -19.02 4.00
C SER A 820 -28.55 -19.58 5.32
N PHE A 821 -27.61 -18.89 5.97
CA PHE A 821 -27.15 -19.24 7.32
C PHE A 821 -28.24 -19.05 8.36
N HIS A 822 -29.00 -17.95 8.26
CA HIS A 822 -30.10 -17.64 9.18
C HIS A 822 -31.19 -18.71 9.18
N CYS A 823 -31.66 -19.11 8.00
CA CYS A 823 -32.69 -20.14 7.83
C CYS A 823 -32.25 -21.52 8.35
N ARG A 824 -30.93 -21.77 8.44
CA ARG A 824 -30.41 -23.01 9.03
C ARG A 824 -30.38 -22.97 10.55
N ALA A 825 -30.33 -21.76 11.13
CA ALA A 825 -30.34 -21.56 12.57
C ALA A 825 -31.75 -21.42 13.18
N PHE A 826 -32.76 -21.04 12.39
CA PHE A 826 -34.14 -20.79 12.85
C PHE A 826 -35.20 -21.47 11.94
N PRO A 827 -36.36 -21.95 12.47
CA PRO A 827 -36.93 -21.73 13.80
C PRO A 827 -36.72 -22.87 14.81
N GLU A 828 -36.33 -24.07 14.37
CA GLU A 828 -36.03 -25.21 15.25
C GLU A 828 -34.77 -25.93 14.77
N LEU A 829 -33.62 -25.57 15.36
CA LEU A 829 -32.36 -26.29 15.18
C LEU A 829 -32.49 -27.72 15.71
N THR A 830 -32.80 -28.67 14.81
CA THR A 830 -32.69 -30.11 15.05
C THR A 830 -31.24 -30.61 14.99
N ILE A 831 -30.32 -29.74 14.56
CA ILE A 831 -28.91 -30.03 14.37
C ILE A 831 -28.19 -29.98 15.73
N LYS A 832 -27.38 -31.02 16.01
CA LYS A 832 -26.65 -31.20 17.28
C LYS A 832 -25.19 -30.74 17.23
N LYS A 833 -24.69 -30.33 16.07
CA LYS A 833 -23.29 -29.95 15.83
C LYS A 833 -23.18 -29.02 14.62
N LEU A 834 -22.09 -28.25 14.54
CA LEU A 834 -21.80 -27.45 13.36
C LEU A 834 -21.61 -28.34 12.12
N GLU A 835 -21.98 -27.81 10.95
CA GLU A 835 -21.69 -28.50 9.69
C GLU A 835 -20.19 -28.43 9.40
N ASN A 836 -19.66 -29.51 8.83
CA ASN A 836 -18.32 -29.57 8.29
C ASN A 836 -18.47 -29.52 6.77
N PHE A 837 -18.12 -28.39 6.17
CA PHE A 837 -18.23 -28.25 4.72
C PHE A 837 -17.07 -28.91 3.99
N GLY A 838 -15.96 -29.22 4.65
CA GLY A 838 -14.76 -29.74 4.00
C GLY A 838 -14.06 -28.66 3.19
N PHE A 839 -13.89 -27.45 3.74
CA PHE A 839 -13.16 -26.36 3.07
C PHE A 839 -11.64 -26.54 3.18
N VAL A 840 -11.15 -27.14 4.27
CA VAL A 840 -9.70 -27.32 4.50
C VAL A 840 -9.24 -28.70 4.04
N GLN A 841 -10.08 -29.71 4.23
CA GLN A 841 -9.78 -31.10 3.89
C GLN A 841 -10.94 -31.75 3.16
N TYR A 842 -10.62 -32.52 2.11
CA TYR A 842 -11.59 -33.32 1.38
C TYR A 842 -12.46 -34.17 2.32
N ARG A 843 -13.79 -34.00 2.19
CA ARG A 843 -14.80 -34.81 2.87
C ARG A 843 -15.85 -35.29 1.88
N PRO A 844 -16.30 -36.56 1.98
CA PRO A 844 -17.45 -37.02 1.21
C PRO A 844 -18.69 -36.15 1.50
N GLY A 845 -19.29 -35.58 0.46
CA GLY A 845 -20.45 -34.67 0.55
C GLY A 845 -20.12 -33.21 0.91
N GLY A 846 -18.85 -32.91 1.15
CA GLY A 846 -18.35 -31.56 1.40
C GLY A 846 -18.18 -30.71 0.13
N GLU A 847 -17.33 -29.70 0.23
CA GLU A 847 -16.84 -28.87 -0.86
C GLU A 847 -16.02 -29.72 -1.83
N TYR A 848 -16.03 -29.32 -3.09
CA TYR A 848 -15.23 -29.97 -4.09
C TYR A 848 -13.74 -29.63 -3.91
N HIS A 849 -12.87 -30.64 -4.07
CA HIS A 849 -11.42 -30.49 -4.10
C HIS A 849 -10.89 -31.06 -5.41
N MET A 850 -10.10 -30.26 -6.14
CA MET A 850 -9.44 -30.71 -7.36
C MET A 850 -8.55 -31.92 -7.08
N ASN A 851 -7.84 -31.95 -5.95
CA ASN A 851 -7.06 -33.10 -5.54
C ASN A 851 -7.81 -33.90 -4.47
N ASN A 852 -8.28 -35.09 -4.85
CA ASN A 852 -8.91 -36.01 -3.89
C ASN A 852 -8.28 -37.41 -3.96
N PRO A 853 -8.39 -38.21 -2.87
CA PRO A 853 -7.72 -39.51 -2.80
C PRO A 853 -8.10 -40.49 -3.90
N GLU A 854 -9.35 -40.47 -4.37
CA GLU A 854 -9.81 -41.39 -5.41
C GLU A 854 -9.23 -41.02 -6.78
N MET A 855 -9.25 -39.73 -7.13
CA MET A 855 -8.63 -39.21 -8.35
C MET A 855 -7.12 -39.54 -8.37
N ALA A 856 -6.40 -39.29 -7.27
CA ALA A 856 -4.97 -39.56 -7.18
C ALA A 856 -4.65 -41.05 -7.37
N LYS A 857 -5.46 -41.96 -6.80
CA LYS A 857 -5.30 -43.41 -6.99
C LYS A 857 -5.50 -43.83 -8.44
N GLN A 858 -6.49 -43.28 -9.14
CA GLN A 858 -6.72 -43.62 -10.55
C GLN A 858 -5.57 -43.14 -11.44
N LEU A 859 -5.11 -41.90 -11.24
CA LEU A 859 -3.95 -41.38 -11.97
C LEU A 859 -2.71 -42.23 -11.73
N HIS A 860 -2.44 -42.60 -10.47
CA HIS A 860 -1.28 -43.45 -10.14
C HIS A 860 -1.39 -44.84 -10.78
N LYS A 861 -2.58 -45.45 -10.81
CA LYS A 861 -2.81 -46.74 -11.51
C LYS A 861 -2.61 -46.63 -13.02
N ALA A 862 -3.08 -45.55 -13.63
CA ALA A 862 -2.91 -45.29 -15.06
C ALA A 862 -1.43 -45.21 -15.43
N VAL A 863 -0.65 -44.42 -14.68
CA VAL A 863 0.79 -44.25 -14.92
C VAL A 863 1.57 -45.54 -14.64
N ALA A 864 1.24 -46.28 -13.57
CA ALA A 864 1.94 -47.51 -13.20
C ALA A 864 1.67 -48.68 -14.17
N THR A 865 0.42 -48.87 -14.59
CA THR A 865 0.03 -49.98 -15.47
C THR A 865 0.12 -49.65 -16.96
N LYS A 866 0.32 -48.37 -17.31
CA LYS A 866 0.30 -47.84 -18.68
C LYS A 866 -0.98 -48.20 -19.43
N ARG A 867 -2.11 -48.31 -18.70
CA ARG A 867 -3.42 -48.59 -19.29
C ARG A 867 -4.26 -47.32 -19.36
N PHE A 868 -4.88 -47.13 -20.52
CA PHE A 868 -5.65 -45.93 -20.83
C PHE A 868 -7.01 -45.92 -20.13
N ASP A 869 -7.60 -47.08 -19.81
CA ASP A 869 -8.88 -47.21 -19.07
C ASP A 869 -8.86 -46.48 -17.72
N HIS A 870 -7.77 -46.60 -16.96
CA HIS A 870 -7.60 -45.86 -15.71
C HIS A 870 -7.39 -44.35 -15.92
N TYR A 871 -6.81 -43.95 -17.05
CA TYR A 871 -6.66 -42.54 -17.42
C TYR A 871 -8.01 -41.93 -17.83
N GLU A 872 -8.84 -42.66 -18.56
CA GLU A 872 -10.22 -42.24 -18.89
C GLU A 872 -11.04 -42.03 -17.61
N LEU A 873 -10.91 -42.90 -16.61
CA LEU A 873 -11.55 -42.69 -15.31
C LEU A 873 -11.06 -41.41 -14.61
N TYR A 874 -9.76 -41.13 -14.67
CA TYR A 874 -9.19 -39.88 -14.16
C TYR A 874 -9.74 -38.64 -14.90
N GLN A 875 -9.79 -38.69 -16.24
CA GLN A 875 -10.36 -37.61 -17.06
C GLN A 875 -11.84 -37.39 -16.73
N ASN A 876 -12.60 -38.46 -16.55
CA ASN A 876 -14.02 -38.40 -16.21
C ASN A 876 -14.26 -37.62 -14.89
N TYR A 877 -13.41 -37.83 -13.86
CA TYR A 877 -13.45 -37.04 -12.62
C TYR A 877 -13.22 -35.55 -12.85
N LEU A 878 -12.37 -35.17 -13.83
CA LEU A 878 -12.07 -33.78 -14.14
C LEU A 878 -13.11 -33.13 -15.06
N GLU A 879 -13.74 -33.89 -15.95
CA GLU A 879 -14.76 -33.40 -16.89
C GLU A 879 -16.09 -33.12 -16.20
N HIS A 880 -16.47 -33.95 -15.22
CA HIS A 880 -17.76 -33.84 -14.53
C HIS A 880 -17.68 -33.07 -13.20
N ARG A 881 -16.63 -32.26 -13.02
CA ARG A 881 -16.45 -31.45 -11.81
C ARG A 881 -17.30 -30.17 -11.86
N PRO A 882 -17.67 -29.59 -10.70
CA PRO A 882 -18.25 -28.26 -10.67
C PRO A 882 -17.24 -27.21 -11.12
N LEU A 883 -17.74 -26.03 -11.51
CA LEU A 883 -16.91 -24.86 -11.78
C LEU A 883 -16.01 -24.58 -10.55
N THR A 884 -14.70 -24.55 -10.76
CA THR A 884 -13.73 -24.40 -9.66
C THR A 884 -12.84 -23.18 -9.86
N ALA A 885 -12.34 -23.00 -11.09
CA ALA A 885 -11.43 -21.92 -11.47
C ALA A 885 -12.03 -21.08 -12.61
N LEU A 886 -11.53 -19.86 -12.80
CA LEU A 886 -12.03 -18.94 -13.84
C LEU A 886 -11.93 -19.52 -15.25
N ARG A 887 -10.90 -20.33 -15.52
CA ARG A 887 -10.74 -21.01 -16.82
C ARG A 887 -11.88 -21.98 -17.14
N ASP A 888 -12.64 -22.42 -16.14
CA ASP A 888 -13.77 -23.33 -16.32
C ASP A 888 -15.00 -22.60 -16.90
N LEU A 889 -15.01 -21.27 -16.87
CA LEU A 889 -16.03 -20.42 -17.50
C LEU A 889 -15.75 -20.16 -18.99
N LEU A 890 -14.59 -20.60 -19.50
CA LEU A 890 -14.15 -20.35 -20.86
C LEU A 890 -14.34 -21.60 -21.71
N ASP A 891 -14.69 -21.40 -22.99
CA ASP A 891 -14.75 -22.45 -23.99
C ASP A 891 -14.11 -21.97 -25.31
N PHE A 892 -13.59 -22.92 -26.10
CA PHE A 892 -12.90 -22.62 -27.35
C PHE A 892 -13.87 -22.59 -28.52
N LYS A 893 -14.03 -21.43 -29.15
CA LYS A 893 -14.71 -21.31 -30.44
C LYS A 893 -13.68 -21.18 -31.56
N SER A 894 -13.43 -22.27 -32.28
CA SER A 894 -12.49 -22.30 -33.40
C SER A 894 -13.13 -21.73 -34.68
N ASP A 895 -12.36 -20.94 -35.42
CA ASP A 895 -12.69 -20.47 -36.78
C ASP A 895 -12.16 -21.41 -37.88
N ARG A 896 -11.55 -22.54 -37.50
CA ARG A 896 -10.91 -23.52 -38.39
C ARG A 896 -11.56 -24.91 -38.27
N PRO A 897 -11.59 -25.70 -39.36
CA PRO A 897 -11.97 -27.11 -39.28
C PRO A 897 -10.95 -27.90 -38.46
N SER A 898 -11.42 -28.97 -37.80
CA SER A 898 -10.53 -29.92 -37.11
C SER A 898 -9.57 -30.58 -38.11
N ILE A 899 -8.33 -30.79 -37.67
CA ILE A 899 -7.28 -31.48 -38.42
C ILE A 899 -7.09 -32.92 -37.90
N SER A 900 -6.34 -33.74 -38.63
CA SER A 900 -5.91 -35.05 -38.11
C SER A 900 -4.96 -34.88 -36.92
N ILE A 901 -5.01 -35.80 -35.94
CA ILE A 901 -4.06 -35.81 -34.81
C ILE A 901 -2.63 -36.00 -35.30
N ASP A 902 -2.42 -36.71 -36.42
CA ASP A 902 -1.10 -36.91 -37.02
C ASP A 902 -0.47 -35.62 -37.58
N GLU A 903 -1.27 -34.56 -37.76
CA GLU A 903 -0.80 -33.24 -38.18
C GLU A 903 -0.46 -32.31 -37.00
N VAL A 904 -0.75 -32.74 -35.77
CA VAL A 904 -0.43 -31.99 -34.54
C VAL A 904 1.05 -32.14 -34.20
N GLU A 905 1.62 -31.13 -33.54
CA GLU A 905 3.00 -31.16 -33.01
C GLU A 905 3.26 -32.46 -32.21
N PRO A 906 4.37 -33.19 -32.48
CA PRO A 906 4.68 -34.42 -31.77
C PRO A 906 4.80 -34.23 -30.25
N VAL A 907 4.41 -35.25 -29.48
CA VAL A 907 4.50 -35.23 -28.00
C VAL A 907 5.89 -34.88 -27.51
N ALA A 908 6.94 -35.40 -28.18
CA ALA A 908 8.34 -35.15 -27.83
C ALA A 908 8.69 -33.64 -27.84
N ASP A 909 8.08 -32.85 -28.73
CA ASP A 909 8.32 -31.41 -28.81
C ASP A 909 7.47 -30.65 -27.79
N ILE A 910 6.23 -31.10 -27.54
CA ILE A 910 5.34 -30.49 -26.55
C ILE A 910 5.93 -30.56 -25.13
N VAL A 911 6.46 -31.72 -24.74
CA VAL A 911 6.93 -31.94 -23.36
C VAL A 911 8.17 -31.11 -22.98
N HIS A 912 8.91 -30.57 -23.95
CA HIS A 912 10.00 -29.62 -23.70
C HIS A 912 9.52 -28.33 -23.01
N ARG A 913 8.24 -28.00 -23.13
CA ARG A 913 7.60 -26.85 -22.48
C ARG A 913 7.25 -27.13 -21.02
N PHE A 914 7.17 -28.40 -20.62
CA PHE A 914 6.75 -28.77 -19.27
C PHE A 914 7.87 -28.58 -18.25
N CYS A 915 7.48 -28.09 -17.07
CA CYS A 915 8.35 -27.93 -15.92
C CYS A 915 7.66 -28.49 -14.67
N THR A 916 8.40 -29.19 -13.80
CA THR A 916 7.82 -29.77 -12.56
C THR A 916 7.67 -28.76 -11.42
N GLY A 917 8.12 -27.51 -11.61
CA GLY A 917 8.17 -26.50 -10.54
C GLY A 917 9.29 -26.75 -9.53
N GLY A 918 9.55 -25.75 -8.67
CA GLY A 918 10.57 -25.81 -7.61
C GLY A 918 9.97 -26.30 -6.31
N MET A 919 10.33 -27.52 -5.90
CA MET A 919 9.96 -28.09 -4.60
C MET A 919 11.25 -28.40 -3.86
N SER A 920 11.43 -27.87 -2.66
CA SER A 920 12.73 -27.93 -1.96
C SER A 920 13.08 -29.34 -1.49
N LEU A 921 14.36 -29.68 -1.59
CA LEU A 921 14.94 -30.80 -0.83
C LEU A 921 14.81 -30.47 0.66
N GLY A 922 14.02 -31.26 1.40
CA GLY A 922 13.62 -30.96 2.78
C GLY A 922 12.10 -30.86 2.95
N ALA A 923 11.38 -30.34 1.94
CA ALA A 923 9.94 -30.49 1.85
C ALA A 923 9.58 -31.84 1.21
N LEU A 924 10.30 -32.21 0.16
CA LEU A 924 10.26 -33.55 -0.43
C LEU A 924 11.41 -34.41 0.06
N SER A 925 11.19 -35.72 0.03
CA SER A 925 12.29 -36.69 0.18
C SER A 925 13.24 -36.61 -1.01
N ARG A 926 14.48 -37.06 -0.80
CA ARG A 926 15.50 -37.08 -1.87
C ARG A 926 15.07 -37.95 -3.04
N GLU A 927 14.38 -39.06 -2.76
CA GLU A 927 13.86 -39.99 -3.76
C GLU A 927 12.87 -39.28 -4.68
N ALA A 928 11.86 -38.60 -4.10
CA ALA A 928 10.86 -37.89 -4.88
C ALA A 928 11.48 -36.77 -5.72
N HIS A 929 12.41 -36.01 -5.12
CA HIS A 929 13.07 -34.89 -5.78
C HIS A 929 13.94 -35.33 -6.96
N GLU A 930 14.78 -36.34 -6.75
CA GLU A 930 15.70 -36.86 -7.77
C GLU A 930 14.94 -37.60 -8.89
N VAL A 931 13.85 -38.33 -8.58
CA VAL A 931 12.98 -38.97 -9.59
C VAL A 931 12.39 -37.94 -10.55
N LEU A 932 11.92 -36.81 -10.05
CA LEU A 932 11.39 -35.73 -10.90
C LEU A 932 12.47 -35.17 -11.83
N ALA A 933 13.69 -34.97 -11.33
CA ALA A 933 14.79 -34.47 -12.15
C ALA A 933 15.15 -35.45 -13.27
N ILE A 934 15.33 -36.73 -12.95
CA ILE A 934 15.64 -37.76 -13.94
C ILE A 934 14.51 -37.87 -14.98
N ALA A 935 13.25 -37.87 -14.54
CA ALA A 935 12.11 -37.93 -15.45
C ALA A 935 12.09 -36.77 -16.45
N MET A 936 12.27 -35.53 -15.97
CA MET A 936 12.28 -34.35 -16.84
C MET A 936 13.46 -34.34 -17.79
N ASN A 937 14.65 -34.71 -17.31
CA ASN A 937 15.85 -34.80 -18.15
C ASN A 937 15.69 -35.86 -19.25
N ARG A 938 15.05 -37.00 -18.95
CA ARG A 938 14.77 -38.06 -19.95
C ARG A 938 13.85 -37.60 -21.08
N ILE A 939 12.89 -36.72 -20.80
CA ILE A 939 11.91 -36.22 -21.78
C ILE A 939 12.29 -34.86 -22.37
N GLY A 940 13.47 -34.32 -22.05
CA GLY A 940 13.90 -32.98 -22.49
C GLY A 940 13.12 -31.82 -21.85
N GLY A 941 12.31 -32.08 -20.82
CA GLY A 941 11.65 -31.06 -20.01
C GLY A 941 12.60 -30.49 -18.95
N LYS A 942 12.07 -29.70 -18.01
CA LYS A 942 12.90 -29.06 -16.96
C LYS A 942 12.37 -29.34 -15.55
N SER A 943 13.25 -29.78 -14.64
CA SER A 943 12.98 -29.76 -13.20
C SER A 943 13.66 -28.56 -12.53
N ASN A 944 13.22 -28.21 -11.32
CA ASN A 944 13.77 -27.11 -10.54
C ASN A 944 14.16 -27.59 -9.12
N SER A 945 15.33 -27.18 -8.64
CA SER A 945 15.88 -27.59 -7.35
C SER A 945 15.01 -27.20 -6.15
N GLY A 946 14.18 -26.17 -6.29
CA GLY A 946 13.56 -25.51 -5.15
C GLY A 946 14.59 -24.77 -4.30
N GLU A 947 14.15 -24.31 -3.13
CA GLU A 947 14.93 -23.38 -2.27
C GLU A 947 16.03 -24.05 -1.43
N GLY A 948 16.02 -25.38 -1.32
CA GLY A 948 16.86 -26.15 -0.38
C GLY A 948 18.26 -26.50 -0.87
N GLY A 949 18.68 -25.99 -2.03
CA GLY A 949 19.93 -26.38 -2.68
C GLY A 949 19.85 -27.71 -3.40
N GLU A 950 21.00 -28.20 -3.87
CA GLU A 950 21.11 -29.48 -4.56
C GLU A 950 22.44 -30.17 -4.22
N ASP A 951 22.39 -31.49 -3.99
CA ASP A 951 23.59 -32.29 -3.71
C ASP A 951 24.49 -32.37 -4.97
N PRO A 952 25.77 -31.96 -4.90
CA PRO A 952 26.70 -32.00 -6.04
C PRO A 952 26.87 -33.37 -6.68
N VAL A 953 26.58 -34.47 -5.97
CA VAL A 953 26.63 -35.82 -6.56
C VAL A 953 25.72 -35.93 -7.80
N ARG A 954 24.62 -35.17 -7.82
CA ARG A 954 23.61 -35.16 -8.89
C ARG A 954 24.09 -34.50 -10.17
N PHE A 955 25.18 -33.74 -10.14
CA PHE A 955 25.71 -33.04 -11.31
C PHE A 955 26.37 -34.00 -12.31
N ASN A 956 26.68 -35.22 -11.88
CA ASN A 956 27.24 -36.25 -12.74
C ASN A 956 26.13 -37.00 -13.49
N VAL A 957 26.44 -37.39 -14.72
CA VAL A 957 25.63 -38.34 -15.48
C VAL A 957 25.94 -39.76 -14.98
N LEU A 958 24.91 -40.56 -14.73
CA LEU A 958 25.05 -41.93 -14.25
C LEU A 958 25.58 -42.84 -15.36
N ASN A 959 26.68 -43.53 -15.06
CA ASN A 959 27.31 -44.52 -15.92
C ASN A 959 27.53 -45.87 -15.20
N ASP A 960 26.99 -46.02 -13.99
CA ASP A 960 27.15 -47.15 -13.09
C ASP A 960 25.84 -47.92 -12.85
N VAL A 961 24.86 -47.77 -13.76
CA VAL A 961 23.57 -48.45 -13.63
C VAL A 961 23.68 -49.91 -14.08
N ASP A 962 23.29 -50.83 -13.19
CA ASP A 962 23.26 -52.27 -13.46
C ASP A 962 22.02 -52.73 -14.23
N ASP A 963 21.98 -54.01 -14.62
CA ASP A 963 20.87 -54.62 -15.38
C ASP A 963 19.53 -54.61 -14.63
N THR A 964 19.53 -54.38 -13.32
CA THR A 964 18.31 -54.27 -12.50
C THR A 964 17.80 -52.83 -12.43
N GLY A 965 18.53 -51.86 -13.00
CA GLY A 965 18.18 -50.45 -13.00
C GLY A 965 18.57 -49.74 -11.70
N HIS A 966 19.61 -50.22 -11.01
CA HIS A 966 20.15 -49.64 -9.78
C HIS A 966 21.53 -49.02 -10.03
N SER A 967 21.80 -47.87 -9.41
CA SER A 967 23.11 -47.19 -9.43
C SER A 967 23.73 -47.25 -8.04
N SER A 968 25.03 -47.51 -7.97
CA SER A 968 25.76 -47.46 -6.70
C SER A 968 25.90 -46.02 -6.17
N LEU A 969 25.89 -45.03 -7.08
CA LEU A 969 25.96 -43.61 -6.75
C LEU A 969 24.64 -43.09 -6.15
N LEU A 970 23.50 -43.58 -6.64
CA LEU A 970 22.15 -43.22 -6.15
C LEU A 970 21.34 -44.49 -5.80
N PRO A 971 21.69 -45.21 -4.72
CA PRO A 971 21.17 -46.56 -4.44
C PRO A 971 19.71 -46.61 -3.96
N HIS A 972 19.17 -45.47 -3.52
CA HIS A 972 17.77 -45.31 -3.07
C HIS A 972 16.79 -45.11 -4.23
N LEU A 973 17.27 -44.96 -5.47
CA LEU A 973 16.45 -44.84 -6.67
C LEU A 973 16.29 -46.18 -7.38
N ASN A 974 15.17 -46.33 -8.10
CA ASN A 974 14.84 -47.53 -8.87
C ASN A 974 14.53 -47.18 -10.33
N GLY A 975 14.71 -48.14 -11.24
CA GLY A 975 14.34 -47.98 -12.65
C GLY A 975 15.21 -46.96 -13.40
N LEU A 976 16.48 -46.86 -13.01
CA LEU A 976 17.49 -46.04 -13.65
C LEU A 976 18.01 -46.68 -14.95
N ARG A 977 18.71 -45.89 -15.75
CA ARG A 977 19.49 -46.35 -16.91
C ARG A 977 20.74 -45.48 -17.10
N ASN A 978 21.79 -46.04 -17.68
CA ASN A 978 22.98 -45.26 -18.03
C ASN A 978 22.61 -44.09 -18.94
N GLY A 979 23.19 -42.92 -18.67
CA GLY A 979 22.83 -41.65 -19.29
C GLY A 979 21.80 -40.82 -18.51
N ASP A 980 21.19 -41.36 -17.45
CA ASP A 980 20.34 -40.56 -16.56
C ASP A 980 21.15 -39.52 -15.80
N THR A 981 20.53 -38.39 -15.50
CA THR A 981 21.09 -37.37 -14.60
C THR A 981 20.02 -36.88 -13.64
N ALA A 982 20.38 -36.80 -12.37
CA ALA A 982 19.53 -36.25 -11.32
C ALA A 982 19.70 -34.74 -11.15
N SER A 983 20.54 -34.07 -11.95
CA SER A 983 20.71 -32.62 -11.84
C SER A 983 19.44 -31.89 -12.25
N SER A 984 18.97 -30.95 -11.43
CA SER A 984 17.85 -30.10 -11.84
C SER A 984 18.30 -29.10 -12.90
N ALA A 985 17.53 -28.94 -13.98
CA ALA A 985 17.88 -28.00 -15.05
C ALA A 985 17.81 -26.53 -14.56
N ILE A 986 16.92 -26.24 -13.62
CA ILE A 986 16.74 -24.91 -13.04
C ILE A 986 17.20 -24.93 -11.57
N LYS A 987 17.99 -23.94 -11.17
CA LYS A 987 18.42 -23.72 -9.78
C LYS A 987 17.77 -22.47 -9.24
N GLN A 988 17.12 -22.56 -8.07
CA GLN A 988 16.40 -21.42 -7.49
C GLN A 988 17.30 -20.62 -6.54
N VAL A 989 17.21 -19.29 -6.63
CA VAL A 989 17.78 -18.35 -5.66
C VAL A 989 16.64 -17.77 -4.84
N ALA A 990 16.52 -18.19 -3.58
CA ALA A 990 15.47 -17.76 -2.65
C ALA A 990 16.04 -17.00 -1.44
N SER A 991 15.18 -16.37 -0.62
CA SER A 991 15.57 -15.46 0.47
C SER A 991 16.62 -16.02 1.43
N GLY A 992 16.50 -17.29 1.82
CA GLY A 992 17.44 -17.95 2.72
C GLY A 992 18.80 -18.32 2.12
N ARG A 993 18.94 -18.29 0.78
CA ARG A 993 20.17 -18.65 0.04
C ARG A 993 20.78 -20.00 0.46
N PHE A 994 19.96 -20.98 0.82
CA PHE A 994 20.42 -22.22 1.47
C PHE A 994 21.42 -23.06 0.65
N GLY A 995 21.31 -23.07 -0.69
CA GLY A 995 22.23 -23.80 -1.55
C GLY A 995 22.42 -23.16 -2.92
N VAL A 996 22.63 -21.83 -2.91
CA VAL A 996 22.97 -21.01 -4.08
C VAL A 996 24.43 -21.16 -4.45
#